data_AF-A0A847GSZ9-F1
#
_entry.id   AF-A0A847GSZ9-F1
#
_cell.length_a   1.000
_cell.length_b   1.000
_cell.length_c   1.000
_cell.angle_alpha   90.00
_cell.angle_beta   90.00
_cell.angle_gamma   90.00
#
_symmetry.space_group_name_H-M   'P 1'
#
loop_
_entity.id
_entity.type
_entity.pdbx_description
1 polymer ?
#
loop_
_entity_poly.entity_id
_entity_poly.type
_entity_poly.pdbx_seq_one_letter_code
_entity_poly.pdbx_strand_id
1 'polypeptide(L)'
;MDSMIRFLISCSFLGAGTLAAAAPVALYVSPDGADTNPGTAEKPYRTLHCAQEAARQAVPSMDGELIVNLLPGEYRLDKTLEFTQADSGRNGFRVIYRSVGGPGQARILGSRPLVGWQPHRDGIWKIAVPEGGRFQTLYENGRRAWKARFPNYEHHPNMPTARGRYLVSVEGSPQPAADKREPTGWLVYRPEDAPPVTAPATMDILLFAEGKCDWMRTLRKVVAIDPQQRRITIAGSFWMGVKAQARFFLENELGFLDAPGEFCLDAVEHTLYYRPLGEGHPDSLGIAAPVLGRLIQFQGVSPEQCVENVSLVGLMLAETDDAPQAGWWATQYGRRDGALVWMSNTRNVEIRDCHLKNSGRSGIMMIGQNADNLVTGCWIEHLGVNGVTLCNRFSGPDKAKATEDRCERNRVLNCRIHHVGEIHCYAACVNAFNVSDNEVGYCELSDSVRYAVTVRGNSGEQYGPLVFEANLPFCRGNRFHHLCIYRCGQDSGDMGALHAANLNIPGGDAVNTFEQITVADCRAIPSMQDIAPDGIFLDWPQMAMHQVFRHVQIVRMQGRQLRSHGPENGASAATENVSWEADFDASRMEYDAIGLRPDFPQEYGGASPAPLPPPGDFQAKPLGPDCVQVSWQSAVAAGQPAALYVVYRDGVPVATTTSTSLEDHGLTERTVYRYSVAARVREFAPVGPRSPECEVVTPADTTPLLLRGVLAGDDAEQVWVRFSKPVDPATAGLAANYQIDQGVQIREAQPQAVPALVRLRTTPLTPGTTYRLTVHGVTDTAAARNLAAPDAQVTFGADRMVLHYTMDTSDGDTVVDASGSGRHGRLKGHAAWAPDGGRIGGALLLDGKDASAEGPADFELGQADFTLAAWIWKEHDGNMIIFAKADGFKKHEWSWGWTPCCFRAENHLTFHPDPADLVAQRWMHLAFVRRGNQGQAYVDGRPSGGQHDLSVLGDLTSGQPLLIGRRRHEETPIWFQGRIDDVRIYDRALTADEMAVLAALR
;
A
#
# COMPACT_ATOMS: atom_id res chain seq x y z
N MET A 1 60.09 -45.20 -4.81
CA MET A 1 58.85 -45.49 -5.53
C MET A 1 58.41 -44.23 -6.25
N ASP A 2 59.08 -44.05 -7.38
CA ASP A 2 58.63 -43.57 -8.69
C ASP A 2 57.80 -42.29 -8.87
N SER A 3 58.52 -41.33 -9.48
CA SER A 3 58.14 -40.29 -10.45
C SER A 3 57.48 -39.03 -9.87
N MET A 4 58.15 -37.90 -9.55
CA MET A 4 59.36 -37.21 -10.04
C MET A 4 59.23 -36.55 -11.43
N ILE A 5 59.60 -35.25 -11.49
CA ILE A 5 60.16 -34.47 -12.63
C ILE A 5 59.11 -33.75 -13.53
N ARG A 6 59.16 -32.44 -13.87
CA ARG A 6 60.10 -31.31 -13.67
C ARG A 6 59.37 -29.99 -13.98
N PHE A 7 59.76 -28.92 -13.28
CA PHE A 7 59.51 -27.51 -13.58
C PHE A 7 60.85 -26.89 -14.05
N LEU A 8 60.86 -26.12 -15.15
CA LEU A 8 61.69 -24.91 -15.42
C LEU A 8 61.94 -24.66 -16.93
N ILE A 9 61.42 -23.50 -17.37
CA ILE A 9 61.96 -22.50 -18.30
C ILE A 9 62.36 -22.91 -19.73
N SER A 10 61.58 -22.41 -20.70
CA SER A 10 62.12 -21.82 -21.92
C SER A 10 61.40 -20.48 -22.19
N CYS A 11 62.10 -19.38 -21.93
CA CYS A 11 61.72 -18.04 -22.37
C CYS A 11 62.03 -17.92 -23.87
N SER A 12 61.00 -18.04 -24.70
CA SER A 12 61.06 -17.55 -26.08
C SER A 12 60.49 -16.14 -26.10
N PHE A 13 61.39 -15.15 -26.19
CA PHE A 13 61.05 -13.78 -26.59
C PHE A 13 60.49 -13.80 -28.01
N LEU A 14 59.16 -13.91 -28.14
CA LEU A 14 58.43 -13.40 -29.30
C LEU A 14 58.02 -11.98 -28.95
N GLY A 15 58.59 -11.02 -29.70
CA GLY A 15 58.39 -9.59 -29.46
C GLY A 15 56.92 -9.26 -29.28
N ALA A 16 56.59 -8.64 -28.15
CA ALA A 16 55.37 -7.89 -27.98
C ALA A 16 55.44 -6.71 -28.95
N GLY A 17 55.00 -6.94 -30.19
CA GLY A 17 54.48 -5.86 -31.01
C GLY A 17 53.29 -5.30 -30.25
N THR A 18 53.48 -4.15 -29.61
CA THR A 18 52.37 -3.31 -29.20
C THR A 18 51.58 -2.96 -30.45
N LEU A 19 50.54 -3.75 -30.76
CA LEU A 19 49.46 -3.31 -31.62
C LEU A 19 48.84 -2.11 -30.90
N ALA A 20 49.30 -0.91 -31.26
CA ALA A 20 48.61 0.30 -30.90
C ALA A 20 47.18 0.16 -31.45
N ALA A 21 46.19 0.12 -30.57
CA ALA A 21 44.79 0.16 -30.98
C ALA A 21 44.60 1.35 -31.92
N ALA A 22 44.02 1.12 -33.09
CA ALA A 22 43.70 2.18 -34.03
C ALA A 22 42.72 3.17 -33.36
N ALA A 23 42.77 4.44 -33.79
CA ALA A 23 41.85 5.45 -33.26
C ALA A 23 40.39 5.01 -33.51
N PRO A 24 39.47 5.21 -32.55
CA PRO A 24 38.08 4.79 -32.70
C PRO A 24 37.43 5.45 -33.92
N VAL A 25 36.62 4.69 -34.65
CA VAL A 25 35.81 5.24 -35.75
C VAL A 25 34.71 6.09 -35.13
N ALA A 26 34.67 7.39 -35.45
CA ALA A 26 33.72 8.33 -34.86
C ALA A 26 32.75 8.87 -35.93
N LEU A 27 31.46 8.58 -35.74
CA LEU A 27 30.35 9.15 -36.51
C LEU A 27 29.64 10.21 -35.66
N TYR A 28 29.07 11.23 -36.29
CA TYR A 28 28.36 12.32 -35.62
C TYR A 28 26.98 12.52 -36.21
N VAL A 29 26.01 12.75 -35.32
CA VAL A 29 24.60 13.02 -35.65
C VAL A 29 24.17 14.31 -34.95
N SER A 30 23.45 15.17 -35.66
CA SER A 30 22.94 16.45 -35.16
C SER A 30 21.56 16.74 -35.73
N PRO A 31 20.62 17.34 -34.98
CA PRO A 31 19.33 17.78 -35.53
C PRO A 31 19.49 18.78 -36.69
N ASP A 32 20.57 19.58 -36.67
CA ASP A 32 20.92 20.56 -37.70
C ASP A 32 21.80 19.97 -38.83
N GLY A 33 22.06 18.65 -38.80
CA GLY A 33 22.87 17.95 -39.80
C GLY A 33 22.14 17.69 -41.12
N ALA A 34 22.78 16.94 -42.01
CA ALA A 34 22.19 16.47 -43.27
C ALA A 34 22.63 15.03 -43.56
N ASP A 35 21.71 14.17 -44.03
CA ASP A 35 22.05 12.76 -44.34
C ASP A 35 22.89 12.61 -45.62
N THR A 36 23.12 13.69 -46.34
CA THR A 36 24.09 13.77 -47.45
C THR A 36 25.51 14.10 -46.97
N ASN A 37 25.70 14.44 -45.69
CA ASN A 37 27.01 14.69 -45.11
C ASN A 37 27.79 13.38 -44.87
N PRO A 38 29.12 13.44 -44.69
CA PRO A 38 29.94 12.25 -44.40
C PRO A 38 29.86 11.76 -42.95
N GLY A 39 29.14 12.43 -42.05
CA GLY A 39 29.04 12.04 -40.65
C GLY A 39 30.24 12.43 -39.77
N THR A 40 31.03 13.44 -40.16
CA THR A 40 32.13 13.98 -39.34
C THR A 40 31.61 15.01 -38.33
N ALA A 41 32.44 15.41 -37.37
CA ALA A 41 32.06 16.42 -36.37
C ALA A 41 31.61 17.76 -37.01
N GLU A 42 32.28 18.18 -38.08
CA GLU A 42 31.97 19.43 -38.81
C GLU A 42 30.78 19.28 -39.77
N LYS A 43 30.52 18.06 -40.24
CA LYS A 43 29.43 17.73 -41.17
C LYS A 43 28.72 16.45 -40.68
N PRO A 44 27.90 16.56 -39.64
CA PRO A 44 27.21 15.41 -39.05
C PRO A 44 26.04 14.95 -39.92
N TYR A 45 25.66 13.68 -39.78
CA TYR A 45 24.39 13.16 -40.27
C TYR A 45 23.22 13.85 -39.57
N ARG A 46 22.04 13.85 -40.20
CA ARG A 46 20.81 14.35 -39.56
C ARG A 46 20.11 13.26 -38.75
N THR A 47 20.06 12.05 -39.29
CA THR A 47 19.24 10.95 -38.76
C THR A 47 20.08 9.82 -38.18
N LEU A 48 19.53 9.18 -37.15
CA LEU A 48 20.11 7.98 -36.55
C LEU A 48 20.15 6.80 -37.53
N HIS A 49 19.18 6.70 -38.43
CA HIS A 49 19.15 5.64 -39.45
C HIS A 49 20.33 5.75 -40.43
N CYS A 50 20.68 6.97 -40.86
CA CYS A 50 21.84 7.17 -41.74
C CYS A 50 23.15 6.82 -41.02
N ALA A 51 23.29 7.25 -39.76
CA ALA A 51 24.44 6.92 -38.94
C ALA A 51 24.55 5.40 -38.64
N GLN A 52 23.43 4.72 -38.43
CA GLN A 52 23.39 3.27 -38.23
C GLN A 52 23.86 2.51 -39.47
N GLU A 53 23.40 2.91 -40.66
CA GLU A 53 23.84 2.29 -41.90
C GLU A 53 25.35 2.48 -42.13
N ALA A 54 25.87 3.69 -41.87
CA ALA A 54 27.30 3.94 -41.91
C ALA A 54 28.07 3.10 -40.87
N ALA A 55 27.51 2.92 -39.67
CA ALA A 55 28.10 2.05 -38.64
C ALA A 55 28.16 0.59 -39.10
N ARG A 56 27.07 0.05 -39.67
CA ARG A 56 26.99 -1.32 -40.22
C ARG A 56 28.06 -1.58 -41.28
N GLN A 57 28.35 -0.58 -42.12
CA GLN A 57 29.38 -0.70 -43.15
C GLN A 57 30.80 -0.74 -42.56
N ALA A 58 31.03 -0.09 -41.43
CA ALA A 58 32.33 -0.04 -40.76
C ALA A 58 32.58 -1.24 -39.81
N VAL A 59 31.53 -1.84 -39.24
CA VAL A 59 31.60 -2.97 -38.30
C VAL A 59 32.49 -4.14 -38.80
N PRO A 60 32.38 -4.63 -40.06
CA PRO A 60 33.19 -5.75 -40.54
C PRO A 60 34.70 -5.53 -40.49
N SER A 61 35.16 -4.28 -40.62
CA SER A 61 36.60 -3.92 -40.65
C SER A 61 37.07 -3.26 -39.35
N MET A 62 36.30 -3.36 -38.27
CA MET A 62 36.56 -2.69 -37.01
C MET A 62 37.81 -3.24 -36.30
N ASP A 63 38.76 -2.36 -35.97
CA ASP A 63 40.00 -2.61 -35.22
C ASP A 63 40.14 -1.70 -33.96
N GLY A 64 39.06 -1.03 -33.58
CA GLY A 64 38.87 -0.19 -32.40
C GLY A 64 37.38 0.10 -32.16
N GLU A 65 37.01 0.73 -31.04
CA GLU A 65 35.59 1.08 -30.76
C GLU A 65 34.96 1.93 -31.88
N LEU A 66 33.70 1.65 -32.23
CA LEU A 66 32.91 2.49 -33.14
C LEU A 66 31.94 3.34 -32.34
N ILE A 67 32.09 4.67 -32.39
CA ILE A 67 31.34 5.61 -31.58
C ILE A 67 30.43 6.46 -32.47
N VAL A 68 29.12 6.38 -32.26
CA VAL A 68 28.11 7.27 -32.82
C VAL A 68 27.79 8.36 -31.78
N ASN A 69 28.24 9.57 -32.07
CA ASN A 69 28.13 10.76 -31.22
C ASN A 69 26.87 11.54 -31.59
N LEU A 70 25.86 11.53 -30.70
CA LEU A 70 24.66 12.34 -30.86
C LEU A 70 24.89 13.69 -30.15
N LEU A 71 24.84 14.78 -30.89
CA LEU A 71 24.85 16.13 -30.33
C LEU A 71 23.54 16.41 -29.56
N PRO A 72 23.52 17.38 -28.63
CA PRO A 72 22.29 17.77 -27.93
C PRO A 72 21.15 18.14 -28.88
N GLY A 73 19.93 17.76 -28.51
CA GLY A 73 18.71 18.12 -29.26
C GLY A 73 17.75 16.95 -29.47
N GLU A 74 16.70 17.19 -30.25
CA GLU A 74 15.62 16.23 -30.47
C GLU A 74 15.79 15.43 -31.77
N TYR A 75 15.70 14.11 -31.64
CA TYR A 75 15.76 13.13 -32.72
C TYR A 75 14.45 12.36 -32.75
N ARG A 76 13.49 12.86 -33.56
CA ARG A 76 12.18 12.22 -33.69
C ARG A 76 12.23 11.09 -34.70
N LEU A 77 11.85 9.91 -34.27
CA LEU A 77 11.83 8.72 -35.11
C LEU A 77 10.47 8.56 -35.80
N ASP A 78 10.50 8.31 -37.09
CA ASP A 78 9.33 7.96 -37.91
C ASP A 78 9.09 6.45 -38.01
N LYS A 79 10.11 5.66 -37.68
CA LYS A 79 10.09 4.20 -37.54
C LYS A 79 11.04 3.76 -36.43
N THR A 80 10.82 2.58 -35.87
CA THR A 80 11.68 1.96 -34.84
C THR A 80 13.14 1.90 -35.30
N LEU A 81 14.08 2.23 -34.41
CA LEU A 81 15.51 2.01 -34.66
C LEU A 81 15.87 0.55 -34.34
N GLU A 82 16.06 -0.24 -35.40
CA GLU A 82 16.25 -1.69 -35.30
C GLU A 82 17.73 -2.09 -35.37
N PHE A 83 18.25 -2.69 -34.31
CA PHE A 83 19.56 -3.30 -34.21
C PHE A 83 19.46 -4.80 -34.48
N THR A 84 20.32 -5.28 -35.37
CA THR A 84 20.45 -6.68 -35.78
C THR A 84 21.90 -7.14 -35.59
N GLN A 85 22.22 -8.39 -35.90
CA GLN A 85 23.58 -8.90 -35.87
C GLN A 85 24.56 -8.14 -36.78
N ALA A 86 24.07 -7.37 -37.75
CA ALA A 86 24.89 -6.47 -38.57
C ALA A 86 25.43 -5.27 -37.78
N ASP A 87 24.78 -4.93 -36.67
CA ASP A 87 25.16 -3.82 -35.78
C ASP A 87 26.07 -4.28 -34.63
N SER A 88 26.33 -5.58 -34.50
CA SER A 88 27.11 -6.14 -33.40
C SER A 88 28.58 -5.74 -33.48
N GLY A 89 29.16 -5.36 -32.34
CA GLY A 89 30.60 -5.18 -32.21
C GLY A 89 31.37 -6.47 -32.49
N ARG A 90 32.54 -6.35 -33.13
CA ARG A 90 33.42 -7.45 -33.59
C ARG A 90 34.82 -7.28 -33.01
N ASN A 91 35.62 -8.36 -33.07
CA ASN A 91 37.03 -8.36 -32.70
C ASN A 91 37.32 -7.88 -31.26
N GLY A 92 36.33 -7.99 -30.37
CA GLY A 92 36.44 -7.55 -28.97
C GLY A 92 36.10 -6.07 -28.71
N PHE A 93 35.70 -5.31 -29.73
CA PHE A 93 35.24 -3.92 -29.58
C PHE A 93 33.73 -3.79 -29.67
N ARG A 94 33.20 -2.63 -29.28
CA ARG A 94 31.76 -2.34 -29.23
C ARG A 94 31.35 -1.27 -30.24
N VAL A 95 30.05 -1.22 -30.47
CA VAL A 95 29.38 -0.12 -31.16
C VAL A 95 28.63 0.72 -30.12
N ILE A 96 29.01 1.98 -29.96
CA ILE A 96 28.56 2.84 -28.86
C ILE A 96 27.78 4.02 -29.42
N TYR A 97 26.49 4.10 -29.10
CA TYR A 97 25.65 5.28 -29.34
C TYR A 97 25.61 6.10 -28.06
N ARG A 98 26.12 7.34 -28.10
CA ARG A 98 26.21 8.18 -26.91
C ARG A 98 25.70 9.60 -27.11
N SER A 99 25.15 10.19 -26.06
CA SER A 99 24.96 11.64 -26.01
C SER A 99 26.26 12.36 -25.70
N VAL A 100 26.65 13.32 -26.54
CA VAL A 100 27.85 14.15 -26.34
C VAL A 100 27.64 15.20 -25.25
N GLY A 101 26.42 15.69 -25.09
CA GLY A 101 26.08 16.71 -24.08
C GLY A 101 25.99 16.19 -22.66
N GLY A 102 26.16 14.88 -22.48
CA GLY A 102 25.90 14.20 -21.21
C GLY A 102 24.49 13.61 -21.12
N PRO A 103 24.19 12.95 -20.01
CA PRO A 103 22.97 12.17 -19.84
C PRO A 103 21.68 12.98 -20.07
N GLY A 104 20.82 12.47 -20.94
CA GLY A 104 19.50 13.05 -21.27
C GLY A 104 19.49 14.19 -22.32
N GLN A 105 20.65 14.65 -22.80
CA GLN A 105 20.74 15.81 -23.71
C GLN A 105 20.43 15.48 -25.17
N ALA A 106 20.71 14.25 -25.62
CA ALA A 106 20.27 13.74 -26.91
C ALA A 106 18.94 12.99 -26.73
N ARG A 107 17.85 13.57 -27.21
CA ARG A 107 16.47 13.15 -26.95
C ARG A 107 15.91 12.39 -28.13
N ILE A 108 15.84 11.08 -28.03
CA ILE A 108 15.24 10.21 -29.05
C ILE A 108 13.77 10.02 -28.70
N LEU A 109 12.89 10.46 -29.59
CA LEU A 109 11.45 10.59 -29.32
C LEU A 109 10.63 9.77 -30.32
N GLY A 110 9.69 8.99 -29.81
CA GLY A 110 8.77 8.15 -30.58
C GLY A 110 7.47 8.86 -30.98
N SER A 111 7.44 10.18 -30.85
CA SER A 111 6.25 11.04 -31.03
C SER A 111 6.49 12.13 -32.07
N ARG A 112 5.39 12.71 -32.56
CA ARG A 112 5.39 13.86 -33.48
C ARG A 112 4.66 15.05 -32.87
N PRO A 113 5.21 16.28 -33.01
CA PRO A 113 4.49 17.50 -32.67
C PRO A 113 3.21 17.63 -33.48
N LEU A 114 2.17 18.12 -32.83
CA LEU A 114 0.88 18.44 -33.43
C LEU A 114 0.78 19.95 -33.62
N VAL A 115 0.62 20.39 -34.86
CA VAL A 115 0.56 21.81 -35.24
C VAL A 115 -0.66 22.09 -36.13
N GLY A 116 -1.23 23.29 -36.01
CA GLY A 116 -2.44 23.68 -36.73
C GLY A 116 -3.72 23.49 -35.90
N TRP A 117 -3.62 23.66 -34.59
CA TRP A 117 -4.76 23.58 -33.69
C TRP A 117 -5.80 24.67 -33.98
N GLN A 118 -7.08 24.30 -33.90
CA GLN A 118 -8.20 25.20 -34.11
C GLN A 118 -9.01 25.36 -32.83
N PRO A 119 -9.54 26.57 -32.55
CA PRO A 119 -10.42 26.76 -31.40
C PRO A 119 -11.68 25.91 -31.56
N HIS A 120 -12.15 25.30 -30.46
CA HIS A 120 -13.42 24.60 -30.42
C HIS A 120 -14.44 25.35 -29.53
N ARG A 121 -14.31 25.25 -28.20
CA ARG A 121 -15.13 25.97 -27.19
C ARG A 121 -14.48 25.90 -25.82
N ASP A 122 -14.81 26.80 -24.89
CA ASP A 122 -14.47 26.68 -23.46
C ASP A 122 -12.97 26.38 -23.14
N GLY A 123 -12.06 26.91 -23.96
CA GLY A 123 -10.62 26.65 -23.86
C GLY A 123 -10.17 25.30 -24.40
N ILE A 124 -11.07 24.52 -25.00
CA ILE A 124 -10.82 23.29 -25.74
C ILE A 124 -10.45 23.67 -27.18
N TRP A 125 -9.44 22.96 -27.66
CA TRP A 125 -8.93 23.04 -29.02
C TRP A 125 -9.11 21.71 -29.71
N LYS A 126 -9.12 21.72 -31.05
CA LYS A 126 -9.18 20.51 -31.85
C LYS A 126 -8.18 20.52 -32.99
N ILE A 127 -7.79 19.33 -33.41
CA ILE A 127 -6.93 19.10 -34.57
C ILE A 127 -7.32 17.78 -35.24
N ALA A 128 -7.19 17.72 -36.57
CA ALA A 128 -7.31 16.47 -37.30
C ALA A 128 -6.08 15.59 -37.04
N VAL A 129 -6.30 14.30 -36.78
CA VAL A 129 -5.24 13.30 -36.69
C VAL A 129 -5.31 12.35 -37.91
N PRO A 130 -4.21 11.68 -38.29
CA PRO A 130 -4.26 10.71 -39.36
C PRO A 130 -5.27 9.58 -39.10
N GLU A 131 -5.88 9.07 -40.17
CA GLU A 131 -6.74 7.89 -40.11
C GLU A 131 -5.97 6.71 -39.46
N GLY A 132 -6.60 6.03 -38.50
CA GLY A 132 -5.96 4.96 -37.72
C GLY A 132 -5.07 5.41 -36.55
N GLY A 133 -4.88 6.72 -36.33
CA GLY A 133 -4.10 7.29 -35.23
C GLY A 133 -4.74 7.09 -33.85
N ARG A 134 -4.78 5.85 -33.35
CA ARG A 134 -5.27 5.50 -32.01
C ARG A 134 -4.13 5.49 -31.01
N PHE A 135 -4.22 6.32 -29.98
CA PHE A 135 -3.26 6.35 -28.88
C PHE A 135 -3.96 6.57 -27.52
N GLN A 136 -3.33 6.07 -26.46
CA GLN A 136 -3.71 6.22 -25.06
C GLN A 136 -2.88 7.30 -24.34
N THR A 137 -1.78 7.75 -24.92
CA THR A 137 -0.90 8.77 -24.35
C THR A 137 -0.78 10.00 -25.25
N LEU A 138 -0.72 11.19 -24.64
CA LEU A 138 -0.48 12.48 -25.28
C LEU A 138 0.48 13.26 -24.38
N TYR A 139 1.32 14.12 -24.95
CA TYR A 139 2.35 14.85 -24.21
C TYR A 139 2.26 16.35 -24.46
N GLU A 140 2.36 17.16 -23.41
CA GLU A 140 2.58 18.62 -23.49
C GLU A 140 3.91 18.93 -22.82
N ASN A 141 4.89 19.47 -23.56
CA ASN A 141 6.25 19.74 -23.07
C ASN A 141 6.89 18.54 -22.33
N GLY A 142 6.67 17.32 -22.82
CA GLY A 142 7.19 16.09 -22.22
C GLY A 142 6.47 15.63 -20.95
N ARG A 143 5.38 16.28 -20.53
CA ARG A 143 4.48 15.81 -19.47
C ARG A 143 3.30 15.06 -20.09
N ARG A 144 2.99 13.87 -19.56
CA ARG A 144 1.82 13.09 -19.98
C ARG A 144 0.51 13.81 -19.64
N ALA A 145 -0.30 14.04 -20.66
CA ALA A 145 -1.70 14.45 -20.55
C ALA A 145 -2.59 13.21 -20.32
N TRP A 146 -3.81 13.44 -19.83
CA TRP A 146 -4.73 12.36 -19.46
C TRP A 146 -5.94 12.35 -20.38
N LYS A 147 -6.51 11.17 -20.61
CA LYS A 147 -7.84 11.10 -21.23
C LYS A 147 -8.86 11.79 -20.34
N ALA A 148 -9.71 12.61 -20.95
CA ALA A 148 -10.87 13.22 -20.32
C ALA A 148 -11.74 12.15 -19.69
N ARG A 149 -12.13 12.33 -18.43
CA ARG A 149 -12.77 11.27 -17.65
C ARG A 149 -13.80 11.79 -16.65
N PHE A 150 -14.73 10.92 -16.30
CA PHE A 150 -15.71 11.15 -15.25
C PHE A 150 -15.60 10.08 -14.15
N PRO A 151 -15.44 10.48 -12.88
CA PRO A 151 -15.10 11.83 -12.43
C PRO A 151 -13.69 12.23 -12.88
N ASN A 152 -13.40 13.53 -12.84
CA ASN A 152 -12.09 14.08 -13.15
C ASN A 152 -11.00 13.42 -12.30
N TYR A 153 -9.80 13.33 -12.86
CA TYR A 153 -8.64 12.84 -12.14
C TYR A 153 -8.35 13.73 -10.92
N GLU A 154 -8.18 13.12 -9.75
CA GLU A 154 -7.80 13.80 -8.52
C GLU A 154 -6.42 13.31 -8.09
N HIS A 155 -5.42 14.19 -8.17
CA HIS A 155 -4.05 13.85 -7.79
C HIS A 155 -3.95 13.63 -6.28
N HIS A 156 -3.50 12.44 -5.88
CA HIS A 156 -3.22 12.14 -4.48
C HIS A 156 -1.73 12.37 -4.15
N PRO A 157 -1.39 13.29 -3.22
CA PRO A 157 0.00 13.69 -2.97
C PRO A 157 0.91 12.55 -2.49
N ASN A 158 0.35 11.54 -1.82
CA ASN A 158 1.10 10.39 -1.32
C ASN A 158 0.95 9.13 -2.20
N MET A 159 0.14 9.18 -3.27
CA MET A 159 -0.14 8.04 -4.15
C MET A 159 -0.21 8.50 -5.62
N PRO A 160 0.87 9.08 -6.17
CA PRO A 160 0.88 9.74 -7.48
C PRO A 160 0.50 8.84 -8.67
N THR A 161 0.67 7.51 -8.55
CA THR A 161 0.28 6.57 -9.62
C THR A 161 -1.15 6.06 -9.52
N ALA A 162 -1.85 6.35 -8.42
CA ALA A 162 -3.24 5.99 -8.30
C ALA A 162 -4.10 6.82 -9.26
N ARG A 163 -5.08 6.17 -9.89
CA ARG A 163 -5.98 6.76 -10.89
C ARG A 163 -7.31 7.21 -10.27
N GLY A 164 -7.40 7.40 -8.95
CA GLY A 164 -8.61 7.94 -8.30
C GLY A 164 -9.02 9.32 -8.87
N ARG A 165 -10.21 9.84 -8.54
CA ARG A 165 -11.33 9.27 -7.78
C ARG A 165 -12.09 8.20 -8.59
N TYR A 166 -12.61 7.17 -7.92
CA TYR A 166 -13.40 6.10 -8.54
C TYR A 166 -14.88 6.21 -8.18
N LEU A 167 -15.75 5.85 -9.13
CA LEU A 167 -17.15 5.49 -8.91
C LEU A 167 -17.24 4.03 -8.46
N VAL A 168 -18.37 3.64 -7.88
CA VAL A 168 -18.57 2.32 -7.30
C VAL A 168 -19.90 1.72 -7.74
N SER A 169 -19.86 0.51 -8.28
CA SER A 169 -21.08 -0.19 -8.72
C SER A 169 -21.97 -0.58 -7.54
N VAL A 170 -23.29 -0.51 -7.75
CA VAL A 170 -24.31 -1.06 -6.84
C VAL A 170 -24.45 -2.57 -7.07
N GLU A 171 -24.46 -2.97 -8.34
CA GLU A 171 -24.58 -4.35 -8.81
C GLU A 171 -24.01 -4.47 -10.24
N GLY A 172 -23.93 -5.69 -10.76
CA GLY A 172 -23.53 -5.92 -12.14
C GLY A 172 -23.85 -7.32 -12.64
N SER A 173 -23.45 -7.58 -13.88
CA SER A 173 -23.74 -8.83 -14.57
C SER A 173 -23.15 -10.04 -13.83
N PRO A 174 -23.90 -11.14 -13.70
CA PRO A 174 -23.39 -12.35 -13.05
C PRO A 174 -22.21 -12.95 -13.81
N GLN A 175 -21.51 -13.88 -13.15
CA GLN A 175 -20.54 -14.73 -13.84
C GLN A 175 -21.28 -15.55 -14.92
N PRO A 176 -20.85 -15.51 -16.19
CA PRO A 176 -21.45 -16.31 -17.23
C PRO A 176 -21.16 -17.80 -16.99
N ALA A 177 -22.05 -18.67 -17.48
CA ALA A 177 -21.79 -20.11 -17.50
C ALA A 177 -20.52 -20.40 -18.33
N ALA A 178 -19.75 -21.42 -17.95
CA ALA A 178 -18.43 -21.71 -18.53
C ALA A 178 -18.46 -21.95 -20.06
N ASP A 179 -19.59 -22.41 -20.59
CA ASP A 179 -19.85 -22.68 -22.01
C ASP A 179 -20.47 -21.49 -22.77
N LYS A 180 -20.86 -20.42 -22.06
CA LYS A 180 -21.53 -19.25 -22.65
C LYS A 180 -20.61 -18.04 -22.65
N ARG A 181 -20.42 -17.45 -23.84
CA ARG A 181 -19.82 -16.12 -23.97
C ARG A 181 -20.92 -15.10 -24.16
N GLU A 182 -21.22 -14.36 -23.11
CA GLU A 182 -22.09 -13.19 -23.22
C GLU A 182 -21.39 -12.09 -24.05
N PRO A 183 -22.08 -11.45 -25.02
CA PRO A 183 -21.47 -10.42 -25.84
C PRO A 183 -21.19 -9.13 -25.05
N THR A 184 -21.84 -8.96 -23.90
CA THR A 184 -21.78 -7.75 -23.07
C THR A 184 -21.86 -8.09 -21.58
N GLY A 185 -21.18 -7.30 -20.75
CA GLY A 185 -21.43 -7.18 -19.32
C GLY A 185 -22.24 -5.93 -19.01
N TRP A 186 -22.65 -5.75 -17.75
CA TRP A 186 -23.30 -4.52 -17.31
C TRP A 186 -23.03 -4.23 -15.84
N LEU A 187 -23.18 -2.96 -15.44
CA LEU A 187 -23.19 -2.54 -14.05
C LEU A 187 -24.28 -1.49 -13.80
N VAL A 188 -24.67 -1.34 -12.53
CA VAL A 188 -25.56 -0.25 -12.09
C VAL A 188 -24.77 0.74 -11.24
N TYR A 189 -24.89 2.03 -11.57
CA TYR A 189 -24.27 3.12 -10.82
C TYR A 189 -25.23 3.72 -9.78
N ARG A 190 -24.68 4.42 -8.78
CA ARG A 190 -25.48 5.07 -7.73
C ARG A 190 -26.20 6.30 -8.29
N PRO A 191 -27.39 6.67 -7.77
CA PRO A 191 -28.11 7.85 -8.25
C PRO A 191 -27.27 9.14 -8.33
N GLU A 192 -26.41 9.37 -7.34
CA GLU A 192 -25.50 10.52 -7.25
C GLU A 192 -24.32 10.47 -8.24
N ASP A 193 -24.03 9.30 -8.81
CA ASP A 193 -22.91 9.04 -9.73
C ASP A 193 -23.37 9.08 -11.22
N ALA A 194 -24.48 9.75 -11.52
CA ALA A 194 -25.01 9.84 -12.87
C ALA A 194 -24.00 10.51 -13.84
N PRO A 195 -23.59 9.83 -14.93
CA PRO A 195 -22.68 10.43 -15.91
C PRO A 195 -23.28 11.68 -16.55
N PRO A 196 -22.49 12.75 -16.76
CA PRO A 196 -22.98 13.99 -17.38
C PRO A 196 -23.33 13.81 -18.88
N VAL A 197 -22.85 12.72 -19.49
CA VAL A 197 -23.15 12.33 -20.88
C VAL A 197 -23.59 10.88 -20.90
N THR A 198 -24.70 10.59 -21.61
CA THR A 198 -25.30 9.25 -21.67
C THR A 198 -25.30 8.65 -23.08
N ALA A 199 -24.85 9.41 -24.08
CA ALA A 199 -24.65 8.93 -25.45
C ALA A 199 -23.17 8.55 -25.62
N PRO A 200 -22.80 7.25 -25.59
CA PRO A 200 -21.40 6.83 -25.56
C PRO A 200 -20.79 6.78 -26.98
N ALA A 201 -20.47 7.94 -27.56
CA ALA A 201 -19.91 8.01 -28.91
C ALA A 201 -18.50 7.41 -28.97
N THR A 202 -17.63 7.81 -28.05
CA THR A 202 -16.22 7.37 -27.99
C THR A 202 -15.83 6.74 -26.65
N MET A 203 -16.77 6.77 -25.70
CA MET A 203 -16.61 6.44 -24.29
C MET A 203 -16.06 5.04 -24.01
N ASP A 204 -15.05 5.01 -23.15
CA ASP A 204 -14.45 3.83 -22.54
C ASP A 204 -14.80 3.78 -21.04
N ILE A 205 -14.73 2.57 -20.48
CA ILE A 205 -14.82 2.32 -19.05
C ILE A 205 -13.57 1.57 -18.61
N LEU A 206 -12.97 2.08 -17.54
CA LEU A 206 -11.89 1.41 -16.83
C LEU A 206 -12.45 0.87 -15.52
N LEU A 207 -12.32 -0.44 -15.30
CA LEU A 207 -13.12 -1.18 -14.32
C LEU A 207 -12.29 -2.27 -13.60
N PHE A 208 -12.41 -2.32 -12.28
CA PHE A 208 -12.08 -3.47 -11.43
C PHE A 208 -13.33 -4.32 -11.25
N ALA A 209 -13.58 -5.24 -12.19
CA ALA A 209 -14.89 -5.87 -12.33
C ALA A 209 -15.31 -6.75 -11.15
N GLU A 210 -14.35 -7.30 -10.42
CA GLU A 210 -14.58 -8.36 -9.44
C GLU A 210 -14.95 -7.83 -8.03
N GLY A 211 -15.27 -6.54 -7.91
CA GLY A 211 -15.73 -5.93 -6.67
C GLY A 211 -14.58 -5.77 -5.69
N LYS A 212 -14.40 -6.77 -4.81
CA LYS A 212 -13.32 -6.79 -3.81
C LYS A 212 -11.96 -7.21 -4.36
N CYS A 213 -11.89 -7.75 -5.58
CA CYS A 213 -10.61 -8.18 -6.16
C CYS A 213 -10.03 -7.03 -7.02
N ASP A 214 -9.13 -6.25 -6.43
CA ASP A 214 -8.53 -5.04 -7.00
C ASP A 214 -7.16 -5.30 -7.62
N TRP A 215 -6.84 -6.55 -7.95
CA TRP A 215 -5.57 -6.93 -8.58
C TRP A 215 -5.56 -6.82 -10.11
N MET A 216 -6.72 -6.68 -10.74
CA MET A 216 -6.84 -6.58 -12.19
C MET A 216 -7.85 -5.52 -12.61
N ARG A 217 -7.42 -4.70 -13.57
CA ARG A 217 -8.18 -3.61 -14.15
C ARG A 217 -8.30 -3.82 -15.65
N THR A 218 -9.48 -3.63 -16.19
CA THR A 218 -9.74 -3.78 -17.63
C THR A 218 -10.23 -2.47 -18.22
N LEU A 219 -9.82 -2.19 -19.46
CA LEU A 219 -10.33 -1.10 -20.29
C LEU A 219 -11.29 -1.71 -21.32
N ARG A 220 -12.53 -1.21 -21.39
CA ARG A 220 -13.58 -1.72 -22.28
C ARG A 220 -14.37 -0.56 -22.89
N LYS A 221 -15.03 -0.81 -24.04
CA LYS A 221 -15.96 0.14 -24.63
C LYS A 221 -17.29 0.15 -23.89
N VAL A 222 -17.86 1.34 -23.70
CA VAL A 222 -19.25 1.51 -23.26
C VAL A 222 -20.17 1.34 -24.47
N VAL A 223 -21.19 0.49 -24.34
CA VAL A 223 -22.15 0.20 -25.43
C VAL A 223 -23.39 1.08 -25.30
N ALA A 224 -23.91 1.23 -24.09
CA ALA A 224 -25.11 2.02 -23.81
C ALA A 224 -25.14 2.46 -22.35
N ILE A 225 -25.79 3.59 -22.09
CA ILE A 225 -26.14 4.05 -20.74
C ILE A 225 -27.64 4.28 -20.70
N ASP A 226 -28.34 3.60 -19.79
CA ASP A 226 -29.77 3.80 -19.50
C ASP A 226 -29.90 4.58 -18.18
N PRO A 227 -30.26 5.88 -18.23
CA PRO A 227 -30.37 6.70 -17.02
C PRO A 227 -31.54 6.32 -16.11
N GLN A 228 -32.60 5.72 -16.66
CA GLN A 228 -33.77 5.32 -15.88
C GLN A 228 -33.43 4.09 -15.04
N GLN A 229 -32.72 3.14 -15.62
CA GLN A 229 -32.23 1.94 -14.93
C GLN A 229 -30.90 2.17 -14.18
N ARG A 230 -30.25 3.32 -14.40
CA ARG A 230 -28.87 3.62 -13.97
C ARG A 230 -27.88 2.55 -14.41
N ARG A 231 -28.05 2.01 -15.62
CA ARG A 231 -27.29 0.86 -16.11
C ARG A 231 -26.29 1.29 -17.18
N ILE A 232 -25.05 0.83 -17.05
CA ILE A 232 -24.01 0.92 -18.09
C ILE A 232 -23.82 -0.47 -18.68
N THR A 233 -24.04 -0.59 -19.99
CA THR A 233 -23.75 -1.80 -20.75
C THR A 233 -22.34 -1.71 -21.33
N ILE A 234 -21.55 -2.77 -21.16
CA ILE A 234 -20.11 -2.79 -21.42
C ILE A 234 -19.80 -3.89 -22.43
N ALA A 235 -18.95 -3.60 -23.41
CA ALA A 235 -18.58 -4.56 -24.44
C ALA A 235 -17.73 -5.71 -23.89
N GLY A 236 -18.08 -6.94 -24.26
CA GLY A 236 -17.34 -8.16 -23.94
C GLY A 236 -17.85 -8.88 -22.68
N SER A 237 -17.42 -10.13 -22.55
CA SER A 237 -17.74 -11.01 -21.43
C SER A 237 -16.79 -10.78 -20.25
N PHE A 238 -17.32 -10.90 -19.03
CA PHE A 238 -16.57 -10.88 -17.78
C PHE A 238 -16.64 -12.25 -17.13
N TRP A 239 -15.55 -13.00 -17.18
CA TRP A 239 -15.50 -14.41 -16.75
C TRP A 239 -15.91 -14.64 -15.29
N MET A 240 -15.68 -13.66 -14.38
CA MET A 240 -16.13 -13.66 -12.99
C MET A 240 -17.37 -12.77 -12.75
N GLY A 241 -17.93 -12.19 -13.82
CA GLY A 241 -18.99 -11.19 -13.78
C GLY A 241 -18.47 -9.80 -13.38
N VAL A 242 -19.41 -8.86 -13.27
CA VAL A 242 -19.18 -7.52 -12.69
C VAL A 242 -19.91 -7.48 -11.36
N LYS A 243 -19.18 -7.33 -10.26
CA LYS A 243 -19.74 -7.42 -8.90
C LYS A 243 -20.17 -6.05 -8.39
N ALA A 244 -20.97 -6.06 -7.31
CA ALA A 244 -21.18 -4.88 -6.48
C ALA A 244 -19.85 -4.41 -5.88
N GLN A 245 -19.75 -3.12 -5.56
CA GLN A 245 -18.52 -2.48 -5.07
C GLN A 245 -17.36 -2.44 -6.08
N ALA A 246 -17.59 -2.81 -7.35
CA ALA A 246 -16.57 -2.69 -8.39
C ALA A 246 -16.21 -1.21 -8.60
N ARG A 247 -14.92 -0.91 -8.55
CA ARG A 247 -14.40 0.44 -8.80
C ARG A 247 -14.29 0.71 -10.29
N PHE A 248 -14.77 1.87 -10.74
CA PHE A 248 -14.64 2.26 -12.14
C PHE A 248 -14.60 3.77 -12.35
N PHE A 249 -14.22 4.18 -13.54
CA PHE A 249 -14.47 5.51 -14.08
C PHE A 249 -14.69 5.41 -15.59
N LEU A 250 -15.31 6.44 -16.15
CA LEU A 250 -15.56 6.56 -17.58
C LEU A 250 -14.50 7.49 -18.18
N GLU A 251 -14.00 7.22 -19.38
CA GLU A 251 -13.01 8.07 -20.04
C GLU A 251 -13.22 8.15 -21.56
N ASN A 252 -12.46 9.01 -22.21
CA ASN A 252 -12.44 9.18 -23.67
C ASN A 252 -13.79 9.62 -24.25
N GLU A 253 -14.47 10.59 -23.63
CA GLU A 253 -15.69 11.20 -24.16
C GLU A 253 -15.57 12.74 -24.11
N LEU A 254 -16.00 13.42 -25.17
CA LEU A 254 -15.78 14.86 -25.34
C LEU A 254 -16.51 15.68 -24.27
N GLY A 255 -17.66 15.20 -23.80
CA GLY A 255 -18.38 15.89 -22.72
C GLY A 255 -17.79 15.67 -21.32
N PHE A 256 -16.73 14.87 -21.18
CA PHE A 256 -15.91 14.83 -19.94
C PHE A 256 -14.70 15.76 -20.02
N LEU A 257 -14.42 16.38 -21.17
CA LEU A 257 -13.25 17.22 -21.36
C LEU A 257 -13.49 18.58 -20.72
N ASP A 258 -13.16 18.72 -19.44
CA ASP A 258 -13.45 19.93 -18.67
C ASP A 258 -12.32 20.35 -17.71
N ALA A 259 -11.20 19.62 -17.63
CA ALA A 259 -10.03 19.97 -16.82
C ALA A 259 -8.77 20.24 -17.67
N PRO A 260 -7.83 21.11 -17.22
CA PRO A 260 -6.57 21.34 -17.93
C PRO A 260 -5.72 20.06 -18.02
N GLY A 261 -5.10 19.84 -19.17
CA GLY A 261 -4.28 18.65 -19.43
C GLY A 261 -5.08 17.40 -19.81
N GLU A 262 -6.38 17.53 -20.05
CA GLU A 262 -7.22 16.44 -20.54
C GLU A 262 -7.35 16.45 -22.08
N PHE A 263 -7.47 15.26 -22.68
CA PHE A 263 -7.74 15.09 -24.10
C PHE A 263 -8.84 14.05 -24.38
N CYS A 264 -9.54 14.20 -25.50
CA CYS A 264 -10.46 13.21 -26.02
C CYS A 264 -10.10 12.90 -27.47
N LEU A 265 -9.95 11.63 -27.81
CA LEU A 265 -9.66 11.19 -29.18
C LEU A 265 -10.90 10.55 -29.79
N ASP A 266 -11.48 11.25 -30.78
CA ASP A 266 -12.48 10.68 -31.67
C ASP A 266 -11.78 9.94 -32.81
N ALA A 267 -11.68 8.63 -32.65
CA ALA A 267 -11.03 7.77 -33.64
C ALA A 267 -11.90 7.52 -34.89
N VAL A 268 -13.19 7.86 -34.87
CA VAL A 268 -14.11 7.72 -36.01
C VAL A 268 -14.04 8.96 -36.90
N GLU A 269 -14.13 10.14 -36.29
CA GLU A 269 -14.02 11.43 -36.98
C GLU A 269 -12.56 11.89 -37.17
N HIS A 270 -11.60 11.08 -36.74
CA HIS A 270 -10.16 11.37 -36.77
C HIS A 270 -9.82 12.76 -36.20
N THR A 271 -10.42 13.10 -35.06
CA THR A 271 -10.26 14.42 -34.43
C THR A 271 -9.81 14.25 -32.98
N LEU A 272 -8.72 14.93 -32.63
CA LEU A 272 -8.25 15.06 -31.27
C LEU A 272 -8.76 16.38 -30.68
N TYR A 273 -9.36 16.31 -29.51
CA TYR A 273 -9.73 17.46 -28.69
C TYR A 273 -8.82 17.53 -27.47
N TYR A 274 -8.36 18.73 -27.13
CA TYR A 274 -7.45 18.93 -26.01
C TYR A 274 -7.74 20.23 -25.27
N ARG A 275 -7.69 20.18 -23.95
CA ARG A 275 -7.68 21.37 -23.09
C ARG A 275 -6.26 21.54 -22.54
N PRO A 276 -5.51 22.56 -22.99
CA PRO A 276 -4.13 22.80 -22.58
C PRO A 276 -3.91 22.78 -21.07
N LEU A 277 -2.77 22.22 -20.65
CA LEU A 277 -2.33 22.28 -19.27
C LEU A 277 -1.69 23.65 -18.97
N GLY A 278 -0.88 24.17 -19.90
CA GLY A 278 -0.33 25.53 -19.86
C GLY A 278 -1.27 26.61 -20.41
N GLU A 279 -0.90 27.87 -20.19
CA GLU A 279 -1.60 29.03 -20.78
C GLU A 279 -1.10 29.32 -22.20
N GLY A 280 -2.00 29.69 -23.12
CA GLY A 280 -1.66 30.13 -24.48
C GLY A 280 -2.18 29.23 -25.59
N HIS A 281 -1.64 29.44 -26.80
CA HIS A 281 -2.07 28.70 -27.99
C HIS A 281 -1.39 27.31 -28.04
N PRO A 282 -2.12 26.20 -28.28
CA PRO A 282 -1.57 24.84 -28.30
C PRO A 282 -0.34 24.64 -29.20
N ASP A 283 -0.27 25.30 -30.36
CA ASP A 283 0.89 25.24 -31.27
C ASP A 283 2.22 25.69 -30.61
N SER A 284 2.16 26.45 -29.51
CA SER A 284 3.34 26.92 -28.77
C SER A 284 3.68 26.07 -27.53
N LEU A 285 2.84 25.09 -27.20
CA LEU A 285 2.95 24.30 -25.97
C LEU A 285 3.61 22.94 -26.17
N GLY A 286 4.19 22.70 -27.34
CA GLY A 286 4.95 21.49 -27.62
C GLY A 286 4.11 20.21 -27.47
N ILE A 287 2.85 20.24 -27.93
CA ILE A 287 1.98 19.07 -27.85
C ILE A 287 2.44 18.02 -28.86
N ALA A 288 2.65 16.79 -28.40
CA ALA A 288 3.10 15.68 -29.23
C ALA A 288 2.27 14.42 -29.00
N ALA A 289 2.01 13.68 -30.07
CA ALA A 289 1.35 12.37 -30.04
C ALA A 289 2.33 11.26 -30.44
N PRO A 290 2.29 10.10 -29.76
CA PRO A 290 3.13 8.95 -30.07
C PRO A 290 2.80 8.40 -31.46
N VAL A 291 3.83 7.97 -32.20
CA VAL A 291 3.71 7.29 -33.49
C VAL A 291 4.39 5.93 -33.52
N LEU A 292 5.13 5.57 -32.46
CA LEU A 292 5.83 4.29 -32.33
C LEU A 292 5.40 3.54 -31.07
N GLY A 293 5.25 2.22 -31.18
CA GLY A 293 5.11 1.30 -30.04
C GLY A 293 6.45 0.79 -29.50
N ARG A 294 7.50 0.84 -30.31
CA ARG A 294 8.89 0.57 -29.91
C ARG A 294 9.79 1.69 -30.38
N LEU A 295 10.63 2.20 -29.49
CA LEU A 295 11.60 3.24 -29.89
C LEU A 295 12.86 2.58 -30.44
N ILE A 296 13.49 1.71 -29.64
CA ILE A 296 14.68 0.95 -30.01
C ILE A 296 14.39 -0.54 -29.87
N GLN A 297 14.80 -1.31 -30.87
CA GLN A 297 14.63 -2.77 -30.91
C GLN A 297 15.96 -3.47 -31.18
N PHE A 298 16.41 -4.31 -30.26
CA PHE A 298 17.50 -5.25 -30.47
C PHE A 298 16.93 -6.62 -30.78
N GLN A 299 17.16 -7.13 -31.98
CA GLN A 299 16.62 -8.41 -32.42
C GLN A 299 17.67 -9.22 -33.18
N GLY A 300 18.26 -10.20 -32.50
CA GLY A 300 19.09 -11.23 -33.14
C GLY A 300 18.21 -12.27 -33.84
N VAL A 301 18.81 -13.02 -34.77
CA VAL A 301 18.09 -14.06 -35.53
C VAL A 301 17.85 -15.30 -34.67
N SER A 302 18.84 -15.69 -33.87
CA SER A 302 18.81 -16.87 -32.99
C SER A 302 19.75 -16.67 -31.78
N PRO A 303 19.76 -17.57 -30.78
CA PRO A 303 20.72 -17.55 -29.67
C PRO A 303 22.20 -17.57 -30.08
N GLU A 304 22.53 -18.12 -31.25
CA GLU A 304 23.87 -18.16 -31.83
C GLU A 304 24.19 -16.93 -32.70
N GLN A 305 23.15 -16.23 -33.14
CA GLN A 305 23.23 -15.03 -33.99
C GLN A 305 22.57 -13.85 -33.29
N CYS A 306 23.08 -13.53 -32.10
CA CYS A 306 22.60 -12.45 -31.26
C CYS A 306 22.99 -11.07 -31.80
N VAL A 307 22.27 -10.03 -31.35
CA VAL A 307 22.87 -8.69 -31.28
C VAL A 307 23.80 -8.65 -30.08
N GLU A 308 25.04 -8.24 -30.28
CA GLU A 308 26.03 -8.24 -29.21
C GLU A 308 27.01 -7.08 -29.26
N ASN A 309 27.56 -6.73 -28.09
CA ASN A 309 28.58 -5.69 -27.94
C ASN A 309 28.10 -4.32 -28.45
N VAL A 310 26.87 -3.93 -28.11
CA VAL A 310 26.30 -2.61 -28.44
C VAL A 310 25.99 -1.86 -27.14
N SER A 311 26.27 -0.56 -27.10
CA SER A 311 26.01 0.28 -25.93
C SER A 311 25.18 1.51 -26.28
N LEU A 312 24.16 1.79 -25.48
CA LEU A 312 23.44 3.05 -25.43
C LEU A 312 23.89 3.80 -24.18
N VAL A 313 24.43 5.01 -24.33
CA VAL A 313 25.06 5.76 -23.24
C VAL A 313 24.53 7.19 -23.15
N GLY A 314 23.94 7.58 -22.02
CA GLY A 314 23.57 8.98 -21.79
C GLY A 314 22.34 9.46 -22.58
N LEU A 315 21.56 8.57 -23.19
CA LEU A 315 20.46 8.96 -24.07
C LEU A 315 19.17 9.22 -23.30
N MET A 316 18.37 10.20 -23.74
CA MET A 316 16.96 10.30 -23.36
C MET A 316 16.13 9.51 -24.38
N LEU A 317 15.35 8.53 -23.92
CA LEU A 317 14.50 7.67 -24.73
C LEU A 317 13.05 7.87 -24.26
N ALA A 318 12.19 8.43 -25.11
CA ALA A 318 10.85 8.78 -24.65
C ALA A 318 9.73 8.73 -25.67
N GLU A 319 8.51 8.73 -25.14
CA GLU A 319 7.25 9.01 -25.85
C GLU A 319 6.87 7.95 -26.89
N THR A 320 6.57 6.74 -26.41
CA THR A 320 5.95 5.66 -27.19
C THR A 320 4.54 5.36 -26.71
N ASP A 321 3.77 4.64 -27.51
CA ASP A 321 2.49 4.09 -27.07
C ASP A 321 2.22 2.70 -27.64
N ASP A 322 1.88 1.80 -26.73
CA ASP A 322 1.43 0.43 -27.02
C ASP A 322 0.60 -0.09 -25.83
N ALA A 323 -0.22 0.80 -25.26
CA ALA A 323 -1.03 0.47 -24.10
C ALA A 323 -1.94 -0.76 -24.37
N PRO A 324 -2.03 -1.70 -23.42
CA PRO A 324 -2.76 -2.94 -23.61
C PRO A 324 -4.28 -2.68 -23.81
N GLN A 325 -4.84 -3.18 -24.91
CA GLN A 325 -6.21 -2.87 -25.35
C GLN A 325 -7.30 -3.71 -24.64
N ALA A 326 -6.99 -4.93 -24.23
CA ALA A 326 -7.78 -5.77 -23.33
C ALA A 326 -6.98 -7.05 -23.05
N GLY A 327 -6.75 -7.40 -21.78
CA GLY A 327 -5.94 -8.58 -21.51
C GLY A 327 -5.75 -8.95 -20.05
N TRP A 328 -5.79 -10.26 -19.81
CA TRP A 328 -5.24 -10.88 -18.63
C TRP A 328 -3.72 -10.77 -18.68
N TRP A 329 -3.11 -10.21 -17.63
CA TRP A 329 -1.69 -9.85 -17.54
C TRP A 329 -1.24 -8.82 -18.57
N ALA A 330 -0.53 -7.78 -18.13
CA ALA A 330 -0.11 -6.72 -19.03
C ALA A 330 0.98 -7.13 -20.05
N THR A 331 1.53 -8.33 -19.91
CA THR A 331 2.51 -8.98 -20.81
C THR A 331 1.88 -10.05 -21.70
N GLN A 332 0.58 -9.94 -21.99
CA GLN A 332 -0.20 -10.99 -22.68
C GLN A 332 0.32 -11.30 -24.10
N TYR A 333 0.82 -10.31 -24.85
CA TYR A 333 1.21 -10.51 -26.26
C TYR A 333 2.72 -10.71 -26.46
N GLY A 334 3.52 -10.56 -25.41
CA GLY A 334 4.89 -11.05 -25.37
C GLY A 334 5.83 -10.42 -26.38
N ARG A 335 6.30 -11.22 -27.35
CA ARG A 335 7.13 -10.72 -28.46
C ARG A 335 6.44 -9.65 -29.32
N ARG A 336 5.14 -9.39 -29.13
CA ARG A 336 4.41 -8.29 -29.78
C ARG A 336 4.28 -7.04 -28.91
N ASP A 337 4.69 -7.10 -27.65
CA ASP A 337 4.58 -5.98 -26.73
C ASP A 337 5.62 -4.88 -27.05
N GLY A 338 5.24 -3.63 -26.86
CA GLY A 338 6.06 -2.43 -27.03
C GLY A 338 6.86 -2.07 -25.79
N ALA A 339 7.90 -1.27 -26.00
CA ALA A 339 8.79 -0.75 -24.95
C ALA A 339 9.60 0.43 -25.49
N LEU A 340 10.21 1.23 -24.62
CA LEU A 340 11.24 2.19 -25.08
C LEU A 340 12.46 1.43 -25.60
N VAL A 341 12.89 0.38 -24.91
CA VAL A 341 13.91 -0.55 -25.39
C VAL A 341 13.40 -1.98 -25.33
N TRP A 342 13.29 -2.61 -26.50
CA TRP A 342 12.88 -4.00 -26.64
C TRP A 342 14.07 -4.87 -27.05
N MET A 343 14.24 -6.03 -26.42
CA MET A 343 15.41 -6.89 -26.62
C MET A 343 15.01 -8.37 -26.74
N SER A 344 15.55 -9.04 -27.76
CA SER A 344 15.48 -10.50 -27.92
C SER A 344 16.66 -11.01 -28.73
N ASN A 345 17.17 -12.19 -28.37
CA ASN A 345 18.43 -12.74 -28.88
C ASN A 345 19.57 -11.73 -28.75
N THR A 346 19.86 -11.33 -27.51
CA THR A 346 20.93 -10.35 -27.22
C THR A 346 21.99 -10.92 -26.29
N ARG A 347 23.23 -10.44 -26.44
CA ARG A 347 24.32 -10.72 -25.51
C ARG A 347 25.19 -9.50 -25.29
N ASN A 348 25.58 -9.20 -24.06
CA ASN A 348 26.52 -8.10 -23.78
C ASN A 348 26.10 -6.73 -24.37
N VAL A 349 24.79 -6.47 -24.40
CA VAL A 349 24.22 -5.15 -24.71
C VAL A 349 24.15 -4.33 -23.44
N GLU A 350 24.53 -3.05 -23.55
CA GLU A 350 24.55 -2.11 -22.44
C GLU A 350 23.57 -0.95 -22.64
N ILE A 351 22.76 -0.67 -21.62
CA ILE A 351 21.96 0.55 -21.50
C ILE A 351 22.46 1.26 -20.26
N ARG A 352 23.21 2.34 -20.46
CA ARG A 352 24.00 2.99 -19.41
C ARG A 352 23.71 4.47 -19.32
N ASP A 353 23.47 4.96 -18.11
CA ASP A 353 23.29 6.39 -17.83
C ASP A 353 22.15 7.02 -18.67
N CYS A 354 21.12 6.25 -19.02
CA CYS A 354 20.02 6.70 -19.88
C CYS A 354 18.81 7.19 -19.05
N HIS A 355 18.07 8.16 -19.59
CA HIS A 355 16.77 8.58 -19.06
C HIS A 355 15.66 8.00 -19.94
N LEU A 356 14.89 7.08 -19.40
CA LEU A 356 13.77 6.44 -20.07
C LEU A 356 12.47 7.00 -19.49
N LYS A 357 11.65 7.65 -20.31
CA LYS A 357 10.47 8.37 -19.83
C LYS A 357 9.27 8.18 -20.74
N ASN A 358 8.06 8.18 -20.20
CA ASN A 358 6.83 8.28 -20.98
C ASN A 358 6.65 7.13 -21.98
N SER A 359 6.54 5.90 -21.49
CA SER A 359 6.11 4.76 -22.30
C SER A 359 4.63 4.50 -22.08
N GLY A 360 3.83 4.34 -23.13
CA GLY A 360 2.48 3.79 -23.02
C GLY A 360 2.48 2.33 -22.53
N ARG A 361 3.65 1.68 -22.54
CA ARG A 361 3.84 0.30 -22.07
C ARG A 361 5.01 0.18 -21.11
N SER A 362 6.10 -0.47 -21.53
CA SER A 362 7.26 -0.77 -20.67
C SER A 362 8.45 0.16 -20.95
N GLY A 363 9.34 0.31 -19.97
CA GLY A 363 10.65 0.95 -20.16
C GLY A 363 11.59 0.06 -20.96
N ILE A 364 12.11 -0.99 -20.32
CA ILE A 364 13.02 -1.98 -20.93
C ILE A 364 12.40 -3.37 -20.84
N MET A 365 12.44 -4.11 -21.94
CA MET A 365 11.85 -5.44 -21.99
C MET A 365 12.78 -6.43 -22.70
N MET A 366 13.32 -7.37 -21.91
CA MET A 366 14.16 -8.48 -22.37
C MET A 366 13.31 -9.75 -22.46
N ILE A 367 13.03 -10.18 -23.69
CA ILE A 367 12.11 -11.28 -24.00
C ILE A 367 12.84 -12.43 -24.71
N GLY A 368 12.64 -13.65 -24.18
CA GLY A 368 13.29 -14.86 -24.68
C GLY A 368 14.79 -14.83 -24.38
N GLN A 369 15.61 -15.37 -25.28
CA GLN A 369 17.06 -15.42 -25.12
C GLN A 369 17.69 -14.04 -24.93
N ASN A 370 18.23 -13.75 -23.75
CA ASN A 370 18.97 -12.53 -23.45
C ASN A 370 20.00 -12.86 -22.37
N ALA A 371 21.28 -12.71 -22.66
CA ALA A 371 22.33 -13.13 -21.75
C ALA A 371 23.36 -12.04 -21.50
N ASP A 372 23.84 -11.93 -20.25
CA ASP A 372 25.02 -11.10 -19.95
C ASP A 372 24.83 -9.60 -20.32
N ASN A 373 23.59 -9.11 -20.37
CA ASN A 373 23.29 -7.71 -20.63
C ASN A 373 23.32 -6.87 -19.34
N LEU A 374 23.59 -5.57 -19.48
CA LEU A 374 23.70 -4.64 -18.35
C LEU A 374 22.80 -3.41 -18.57
N VAL A 375 21.90 -3.19 -17.63
CA VAL A 375 21.17 -1.92 -17.45
C VAL A 375 21.73 -1.26 -16.21
N THR A 376 22.35 -0.09 -16.36
CA THR A 376 22.96 0.60 -15.22
C THR A 376 22.84 2.11 -15.30
N GLY A 377 22.79 2.80 -14.17
CA GLY A 377 22.80 4.26 -14.17
C GLY A 377 21.55 4.89 -14.75
N CYS A 378 20.45 4.14 -14.91
CA CYS A 378 19.27 4.62 -15.63
C CYS A 378 18.22 5.24 -14.71
N TRP A 379 17.62 6.34 -15.19
CA TRP A 379 16.39 6.91 -14.62
C TRP A 379 15.20 6.46 -15.47
N ILE A 380 14.29 5.66 -14.92
CA ILE A 380 13.16 5.05 -15.63
C ILE A 380 11.87 5.52 -14.96
N GLU A 381 11.09 6.36 -15.66
CA GLU A 381 9.89 6.97 -15.08
C GLU A 381 8.68 7.12 -16.01
N HIS A 382 7.48 7.22 -15.42
CA HIS A 382 6.21 7.41 -16.11
C HIS A 382 5.90 6.31 -17.14
N LEU A 383 5.87 5.07 -16.65
CA LEU A 383 5.64 3.86 -17.45
C LEU A 383 4.17 3.46 -17.36
N GLY A 384 3.55 3.21 -18.51
CA GLY A 384 2.17 2.75 -18.59
C GLY A 384 1.97 1.40 -17.91
N VAL A 385 2.99 0.54 -17.93
CA VAL A 385 2.95 -0.82 -17.38
C VAL A 385 4.18 -1.15 -16.54
N ASN A 386 5.36 -1.38 -17.13
CA ASN A 386 6.51 -1.94 -16.40
C ASN A 386 7.76 -1.07 -16.51
N GLY A 387 8.62 -1.10 -15.49
CA GLY A 387 9.97 -0.52 -15.55
C GLY A 387 10.91 -1.37 -16.40
N VAL A 388 11.47 -2.41 -15.80
CA VAL A 388 12.33 -3.41 -16.46
C VAL A 388 11.70 -4.80 -16.37
N THR A 389 11.65 -5.52 -17.49
CA THR A 389 11.09 -6.88 -17.54
C THR A 389 12.09 -7.87 -18.11
N LEU A 390 12.37 -8.93 -17.34
CA LEU A 390 13.14 -10.11 -17.71
C LEU A 390 12.16 -11.28 -17.89
N CYS A 391 12.06 -11.87 -19.08
CA CYS A 391 10.96 -12.80 -19.36
C CYS A 391 11.29 -13.89 -20.38
N ASN A 392 11.12 -15.17 -19.99
CA ASN A 392 11.15 -16.34 -20.88
C ASN A 392 9.74 -16.92 -21.18
N ARG A 393 8.66 -16.20 -20.86
CA ARG A 393 7.27 -16.71 -20.82
C ARG A 393 6.64 -17.05 -22.20
N PHE A 394 7.42 -17.37 -23.23
CA PHE A 394 6.90 -17.46 -24.60
C PHE A 394 7.16 -18.81 -25.26
N SER A 395 6.07 -19.53 -25.54
CA SER A 395 6.05 -20.64 -26.51
C SER A 395 6.06 -20.07 -27.93
N GLY A 396 6.84 -20.67 -28.83
CA GLY A 396 6.87 -20.27 -30.25
C GLY A 396 5.48 -20.36 -30.93
N PRO A 397 5.30 -19.74 -32.11
CA PRO A 397 4.03 -19.68 -32.83
C PRO A 397 3.35 -21.03 -33.05
N ASP A 398 4.14 -22.10 -33.13
CA ASP A 398 3.68 -23.44 -33.51
C ASP A 398 3.33 -24.31 -32.28
N LYS A 399 3.52 -23.79 -31.06
CA LYS A 399 3.40 -24.52 -29.77
C LYS A 399 4.25 -25.81 -29.67
N ALA A 400 4.98 -26.17 -30.72
CA ALA A 400 5.84 -27.34 -30.79
C ALA A 400 7.26 -26.95 -30.34
N LYS A 401 7.61 -27.42 -29.13
CA LYS A 401 8.89 -27.24 -28.42
C LYS A 401 9.15 -25.80 -27.94
N ALA A 402 8.95 -25.58 -26.65
CA ALA A 402 9.63 -24.51 -25.93
C ALA A 402 11.12 -24.86 -25.92
N THR A 403 11.86 -24.35 -26.90
CA THR A 403 13.30 -24.54 -27.10
C THR A 403 14.05 -23.59 -26.17
N GLU A 404 15.01 -24.12 -25.39
CA GLU A 404 16.35 -23.60 -25.03
C GLU A 404 16.62 -22.10 -24.69
N ASP A 405 15.69 -21.16 -24.91
CA ASP A 405 15.83 -19.73 -24.66
C ASP A 405 16.06 -19.45 -23.17
N ARG A 406 17.16 -18.75 -22.85
CA ARG A 406 17.55 -18.36 -21.50
C ARG A 406 17.74 -16.85 -21.38
N CYS A 407 16.82 -16.18 -20.70
CA CYS A 407 17.05 -14.88 -20.07
C CYS A 407 17.81 -15.09 -18.75
N GLU A 408 19.13 -14.95 -18.79
CA GLU A 408 20.02 -15.26 -17.66
C GLU A 408 21.24 -14.34 -17.56
N ARG A 409 21.82 -14.21 -16.36
CA ARG A 409 23.02 -13.37 -16.10
C ARG A 409 22.88 -11.91 -16.54
N ASN A 410 21.66 -11.41 -16.71
CA ASN A 410 21.43 -9.99 -16.94
C ASN A 410 21.48 -9.25 -15.61
N ARG A 411 21.93 -8.00 -15.66
CA ARG A 411 22.17 -7.18 -14.46
C ARG A 411 21.45 -5.84 -14.59
N VAL A 412 20.64 -5.51 -13.59
CA VAL A 412 19.97 -4.21 -13.45
C VAL A 412 20.48 -3.55 -12.19
N LEU A 413 21.36 -2.55 -12.34
CA LEU A 413 22.15 -2.00 -11.25
C LEU A 413 22.04 -0.50 -11.17
N ASN A 414 22.06 0.10 -9.98
CA ASN A 414 22.12 1.56 -9.84
C ASN A 414 21.06 2.24 -10.71
N CYS A 415 19.79 1.83 -10.60
CA CYS A 415 18.70 2.39 -11.38
C CYS A 415 17.62 2.97 -10.48
N ARG A 416 17.05 4.10 -10.89
CA ARG A 416 15.89 4.70 -10.24
C ARG A 416 14.66 4.40 -11.10
N ILE A 417 13.72 3.62 -10.56
CA ILE A 417 12.54 3.15 -11.29
C ILE A 417 11.27 3.54 -10.53
N HIS A 418 10.51 4.48 -11.07
CA HIS A 418 9.32 5.00 -10.38
C HIS A 418 8.21 5.50 -11.32
N HIS A 419 7.03 5.80 -10.77
CA HIS A 419 5.83 6.10 -11.55
C HIS A 419 5.49 4.99 -12.56
N VAL A 420 5.27 3.78 -12.04
CA VAL A 420 5.06 2.57 -12.85
C VAL A 420 3.62 2.07 -12.76
N GLY A 421 3.01 1.78 -13.90
CA GLY A 421 1.62 1.28 -13.98
C GLY A 421 0.56 2.35 -14.20
N GLU A 422 0.97 3.54 -14.66
CA GLU A 422 0.07 4.70 -14.83
C GLU A 422 -1.09 4.45 -15.81
N ILE A 423 -0.99 3.44 -16.69
CA ILE A 423 -2.05 3.05 -17.64
C ILE A 423 -2.67 1.70 -17.28
N HIS A 424 -1.90 0.74 -16.77
CA HIS A 424 -2.39 -0.58 -16.38
C HIS A 424 -1.90 -1.02 -15.00
N CYS A 425 -2.77 -1.58 -14.16
CA CYS A 425 -2.44 -1.88 -12.76
C CYS A 425 -1.55 -3.10 -12.57
N TYR A 426 -1.58 -4.05 -13.51
CA TYR A 426 -0.72 -5.23 -13.46
C TYR A 426 0.72 -4.89 -13.87
N ALA A 427 1.42 -4.23 -12.96
CA ALA A 427 2.62 -3.44 -13.20
C ALA A 427 3.67 -3.69 -12.12
N ALA A 428 4.95 -3.64 -12.50
CA ALA A 428 6.07 -3.71 -11.56
C ALA A 428 7.24 -2.85 -12.01
N CYS A 429 7.99 -2.31 -11.04
CA CYS A 429 9.28 -1.69 -11.35
C CYS A 429 10.23 -2.72 -11.98
N VAL A 430 10.26 -3.95 -11.43
CA VAL A 430 11.01 -5.07 -12.00
C VAL A 430 10.16 -6.35 -12.06
N ASN A 431 10.09 -6.98 -13.23
CA ASN A 431 9.52 -8.31 -13.44
C ASN A 431 10.61 -9.34 -13.75
N ALA A 432 10.54 -10.50 -13.10
CA ALA A 432 11.36 -11.66 -13.41
C ALA A 432 10.46 -12.89 -13.64
N PHE A 433 10.22 -13.25 -14.90
CA PHE A 433 9.27 -14.32 -15.28
C PHE A 433 9.96 -15.47 -16.01
N ASN A 434 10.02 -16.65 -15.37
CA ASN A 434 10.68 -17.86 -15.88
C ASN A 434 12.17 -17.65 -16.19
N VAL A 435 12.86 -16.78 -15.45
CA VAL A 435 14.25 -16.38 -15.73
C VAL A 435 15.21 -16.90 -14.67
N SER A 436 16.48 -17.11 -15.02
CA SER A 436 17.46 -17.67 -14.08
C SER A 436 18.69 -16.81 -13.92
N ASP A 437 19.30 -16.81 -12.73
CA ASP A 437 20.64 -16.27 -12.49
C ASP A 437 20.82 -14.78 -12.88
N ASN A 438 19.77 -13.96 -12.77
CA ASN A 438 19.85 -12.51 -13.01
C ASN A 438 20.09 -11.75 -11.69
N GLU A 439 20.66 -10.54 -11.79
CA GLU A 439 20.97 -9.66 -10.65
C GLU A 439 20.19 -8.35 -10.76
N VAL A 440 19.53 -7.96 -9.67
CA VAL A 440 18.90 -6.65 -9.51
C VAL A 440 19.42 -6.05 -8.21
N GLY A 441 20.24 -5.01 -8.34
CA GLY A 441 21.11 -4.54 -7.27
C GLY A 441 21.14 -3.02 -7.16
N TYR A 442 21.25 -2.47 -5.96
CA TYR A 442 21.52 -1.03 -5.76
C TYR A 442 20.49 -0.11 -6.45
N CYS A 443 19.22 -0.47 -6.43
CA CYS A 443 18.17 0.28 -7.11
C CYS A 443 17.22 0.97 -6.12
N GLU A 444 16.70 2.12 -6.51
CA GLU A 444 15.56 2.76 -5.86
C GLU A 444 14.29 2.46 -6.65
N LEU A 445 13.32 1.78 -6.01
CA LEU A 445 12.06 1.37 -6.61
C LEU A 445 10.91 2.03 -5.85
N SER A 446 10.17 2.92 -6.49
CA SER A 446 9.10 3.64 -5.80
C SER A 446 7.89 3.91 -6.66
N ASP A 447 6.80 4.35 -6.02
CA ASP A 447 5.63 4.88 -6.72
C ASP A 447 5.14 3.97 -7.85
N SER A 448 4.84 2.71 -7.52
CA SER A 448 4.21 1.79 -8.44
C SER A 448 2.76 1.53 -8.05
N VAL A 449 1.92 1.32 -9.05
CA VAL A 449 0.51 0.98 -8.85
C VAL A 449 0.35 -0.33 -8.10
N ARG A 450 1.25 -1.28 -8.36
CA ARG A 450 1.25 -2.62 -7.76
C ARG A 450 2.65 -2.97 -7.25
N TYR A 451 3.41 -3.80 -7.95
CA TYR A 451 4.62 -4.40 -7.39
C TYR A 451 5.84 -3.47 -7.45
N ALA A 452 6.78 -3.61 -6.50
CA ALA A 452 8.15 -3.15 -6.74
C ALA A 452 8.89 -4.22 -7.55
N VAL A 453 8.91 -5.44 -7.01
CA VAL A 453 9.49 -6.63 -7.65
C VAL A 453 8.47 -7.75 -7.66
N THR A 454 8.25 -8.38 -8.81
CA THR A 454 7.54 -9.66 -8.88
C THR A 454 8.39 -10.71 -9.57
N VAL A 455 8.48 -11.87 -8.92
CA VAL A 455 9.16 -13.07 -9.41
C VAL A 455 8.12 -14.14 -9.68
N ARG A 456 8.09 -14.70 -10.89
CA ARG A 456 7.11 -15.74 -11.26
C ARG A 456 7.73 -16.87 -12.08
N GLY A 457 7.28 -18.09 -11.83
CA GLY A 457 7.71 -19.30 -12.54
C GLY A 457 6.54 -20.02 -13.24
N ASN A 458 6.88 -21.07 -14.00
CA ASN A 458 6.05 -22.21 -14.42
C ASN A 458 4.53 -21.93 -14.58
N SER A 459 4.18 -21.02 -15.48
CA SER A 459 2.79 -20.60 -15.69
C SER A 459 2.07 -21.43 -16.77
N GLY A 460 1.53 -22.60 -16.44
CA GLY A 460 0.52 -23.30 -17.26
C GLY A 460 -0.89 -22.71 -17.11
N GLU A 461 -1.94 -23.33 -17.68
CA GLU A 461 -3.34 -22.88 -17.55
C GLU A 461 -3.77 -22.84 -16.06
N GLN A 462 -3.66 -21.64 -15.48
CA GLN A 462 -3.67 -21.32 -14.04
C GLN A 462 -4.96 -21.61 -13.27
N TYR A 463 -5.91 -22.34 -13.85
CA TYR A 463 -7.16 -22.73 -13.21
C TYR A 463 -7.51 -24.22 -13.41
N GLY A 464 -6.55 -25.04 -13.86
CA GLY A 464 -6.65 -26.49 -14.00
C GLY A 464 -5.65 -27.24 -13.09
N PRO A 465 -5.73 -28.59 -13.00
CA PRO A 465 -4.88 -29.38 -12.11
C PRO A 465 -3.38 -29.16 -12.40
N LEU A 466 -2.57 -29.12 -11.33
CA LEU A 466 -1.10 -28.93 -11.28
C LEU A 466 -0.38 -29.19 -12.62
N VAL A 467 -0.29 -28.19 -13.50
CA VAL A 467 0.49 -28.31 -14.73
C VAL A 467 1.90 -27.83 -14.44
N PHE A 468 2.76 -28.74 -14.03
CA PHE A 468 4.19 -28.57 -14.24
C PHE A 468 4.44 -28.57 -15.75
N GLU A 469 4.74 -27.42 -16.34
CA GLU A 469 5.19 -27.36 -17.73
C GLU A 469 6.69 -27.65 -17.76
N ALA A 470 7.05 -28.94 -17.86
CA ALA A 470 8.43 -29.44 -17.89
C ALA A 470 9.35 -28.75 -18.92
N ASN A 471 8.77 -28.04 -19.88
CA ASN A 471 9.47 -27.42 -20.99
C ASN A 471 9.77 -25.92 -20.77
N LEU A 472 9.36 -25.31 -19.65
CA LEU A 472 9.69 -23.91 -19.33
C LEU A 472 10.90 -23.81 -18.40
N PRO A 473 11.83 -22.86 -18.62
CA PRO A 473 12.94 -22.63 -17.71
C PRO A 473 12.42 -22.16 -16.34
N PHE A 474 13.04 -22.68 -15.28
CA PHE A 474 12.66 -22.35 -13.90
C PHE A 474 13.04 -20.92 -13.56
N CYS A 475 12.25 -20.30 -12.67
CA CYS A 475 12.57 -19.00 -12.13
C CYS A 475 13.43 -19.16 -10.85
N ARG A 476 14.76 -19.23 -11.00
CA ARG A 476 15.69 -19.60 -9.91
C ARG A 476 17.02 -18.86 -9.98
N GLY A 477 17.76 -18.82 -8.88
CA GLY A 477 19.10 -18.23 -8.83
C GLY A 477 19.12 -16.71 -9.03
N ASN A 478 17.96 -16.05 -9.15
CA ASN A 478 17.91 -14.61 -9.27
C ASN A 478 18.23 -13.97 -7.92
N ARG A 479 19.03 -12.91 -7.94
CA ARG A 479 19.46 -12.17 -6.75
C ARG A 479 18.92 -10.75 -6.80
N PHE A 480 18.12 -10.41 -5.79
CA PHE A 480 17.60 -9.07 -5.54
C PHE A 480 18.28 -8.55 -4.29
N HIS A 481 19.06 -7.47 -4.39
CA HIS A 481 19.80 -7.00 -3.22
C HIS A 481 20.02 -5.49 -3.20
N HIS A 482 20.22 -4.92 -2.00
CA HIS A 482 20.50 -3.49 -1.83
C HIS A 482 19.42 -2.63 -2.49
N LEU A 483 18.14 -2.96 -2.23
CA LEU A 483 16.99 -2.30 -2.84
C LEU A 483 16.32 -1.37 -1.83
N CYS A 484 16.12 -0.12 -2.22
CA CYS A 484 15.31 0.83 -1.47
C CYS A 484 13.90 0.90 -2.08
N ILE A 485 12.89 0.41 -1.36
CA ILE A 485 11.51 0.30 -1.83
C ILE A 485 10.60 1.20 -1.00
N TYR A 486 9.82 2.08 -1.64
CA TYR A 486 8.84 2.89 -0.93
C TYR A 486 7.62 3.30 -1.76
N ARG A 487 6.45 3.41 -1.10
CA ARG A 487 5.18 3.81 -1.73
C ARG A 487 4.77 2.98 -2.94
N CYS A 488 4.93 1.66 -2.87
CA CYS A 488 4.39 0.75 -3.89
C CYS A 488 2.98 0.25 -3.48
N GLY A 489 2.21 -0.28 -4.44
CA GLY A 489 0.85 -0.76 -4.19
C GLY A 489 -0.22 0.34 -4.11
N GLN A 490 -0.06 1.42 -4.87
CA GLN A 490 -0.85 2.64 -4.69
C GLN A 490 -2.33 2.53 -5.13
N ASP A 491 -2.69 1.62 -6.03
CA ASP A 491 -4.07 1.53 -6.59
C ASP A 491 -4.59 0.09 -6.75
N SER A 492 -3.82 -0.89 -6.26
CA SER A 492 -4.08 -2.32 -6.40
C SER A 492 -3.88 -3.03 -5.07
N GLY A 493 -4.65 -4.09 -4.83
CA GLY A 493 -4.44 -5.03 -3.71
C GLY A 493 -3.95 -6.40 -4.16
N ASP A 494 -4.07 -7.38 -3.26
CA ASP A 494 -3.63 -8.78 -3.44
C ASP A 494 -2.20 -8.84 -3.97
N MET A 495 -1.31 -8.23 -3.20
CA MET A 495 0.04 -7.90 -3.62
C MET A 495 0.98 -7.73 -2.43
N GLY A 496 2.27 -7.95 -2.69
CA GLY A 496 3.35 -7.51 -1.80
C GLY A 496 4.33 -6.65 -2.60
N ALA A 497 4.97 -5.68 -1.96
CA ALA A 497 6.01 -4.87 -2.61
C ALA A 497 7.09 -5.78 -3.24
N LEU A 498 7.47 -6.83 -2.51
CA LEU A 498 8.12 -8.03 -3.01
C LEU A 498 7.09 -9.14 -3.18
N HIS A 499 6.98 -9.70 -4.38
CA HIS A 499 5.98 -10.73 -4.69
C HIS A 499 6.61 -11.95 -5.37
N ALA A 500 6.18 -13.15 -4.97
CA ALA A 500 6.59 -14.41 -5.57
C ALA A 500 5.37 -15.32 -5.82
N ALA A 501 5.28 -15.92 -7.01
CA ALA A 501 4.23 -16.89 -7.34
C ALA A 501 4.70 -17.94 -8.37
N ASN A 502 4.12 -19.15 -8.32
CA ASN A 502 4.34 -20.21 -9.32
C ASN A 502 5.81 -20.64 -9.53
N LEU A 503 6.66 -20.51 -8.51
CA LEU A 503 8.07 -20.89 -8.56
C LEU A 503 8.29 -22.40 -8.40
N ASN A 504 7.36 -23.12 -7.77
CA ASN A 504 7.62 -24.52 -7.41
C ASN A 504 7.73 -25.50 -8.59
N ILE A 505 8.63 -26.46 -8.39
CA ILE A 505 8.85 -27.64 -9.21
C ILE A 505 8.83 -28.89 -8.32
N PRO A 506 8.49 -30.08 -8.84
CA PRO A 506 8.74 -31.33 -8.12
C PRO A 506 10.25 -31.45 -7.82
N GLY A 507 10.66 -31.33 -6.55
CA GLY A 507 12.06 -31.50 -6.10
C GLY A 507 12.71 -30.30 -5.38
N GLY A 508 12.16 -29.08 -5.43
CA GLY A 508 12.54 -27.96 -4.54
C GLY A 508 13.60 -26.95 -5.04
N ASP A 509 14.13 -27.04 -6.26
CA ASP A 509 15.31 -26.25 -6.70
C ASP A 509 15.04 -24.83 -7.26
N ALA A 510 13.90 -24.20 -6.99
CA ALA A 510 13.50 -22.90 -7.55
C ALA A 510 13.65 -21.72 -6.56
N VAL A 511 14.86 -21.57 -6.02
CA VAL A 511 15.18 -20.59 -4.97
C VAL A 511 15.67 -19.27 -5.56
N ASN A 512 15.17 -18.15 -5.05
CA ASN A 512 15.69 -16.79 -5.32
C ASN A 512 16.03 -16.10 -4.00
N THR A 513 16.94 -15.13 -4.05
CA THR A 513 17.49 -14.47 -2.85
C THR A 513 17.15 -12.99 -2.81
N PHE A 514 16.72 -12.51 -1.66
CA PHE A 514 16.37 -11.14 -1.33
C PHE A 514 17.22 -10.67 -0.14
N GLU A 515 18.12 -9.69 -0.33
CA GLU A 515 19.18 -9.38 0.65
C GLU A 515 19.46 -7.86 0.80
N GLN A 516 19.58 -7.35 2.03
CA GLN A 516 19.79 -5.90 2.29
C GLN A 516 18.69 -5.05 1.62
N ILE A 517 17.44 -5.21 2.05
CA ILE A 517 16.28 -4.55 1.44
C ILE A 517 15.49 -3.78 2.49
N THR A 518 15.10 -2.56 2.14
CA THR A 518 14.15 -1.76 2.92
C THR A 518 12.83 -1.58 2.18
N VAL A 519 11.71 -1.72 2.87
CA VAL A 519 10.35 -1.47 2.34
C VAL A 519 9.60 -0.52 3.28
N ALA A 520 9.08 0.58 2.76
CA ALA A 520 8.32 1.55 3.55
C ALA A 520 7.08 2.11 2.84
N ASP A 521 6.04 2.44 3.62
CA ASP A 521 4.92 3.26 3.16
C ASP A 521 4.11 2.67 1.97
N CYS A 522 4.05 1.35 1.83
CA CYS A 522 3.24 0.67 0.81
C CYS A 522 1.78 0.60 1.26
N ARG A 523 0.91 1.33 0.55
CA ARG A 523 -0.50 1.54 0.88
C ARG A 523 -1.25 1.85 -0.41
N ALA A 524 -2.49 1.40 -0.50
CA ALA A 524 -3.40 1.70 -1.59
C ALA A 524 -4.35 2.84 -1.25
N ILE A 525 -4.95 3.45 -2.28
CA ILE A 525 -6.01 4.44 -2.07
C ILE A 525 -7.16 3.87 -1.24
N PRO A 526 -7.85 4.70 -0.43
CA PRO A 526 -8.90 4.24 0.47
C PRO A 526 -10.07 3.48 -0.19
N SER A 527 -10.30 3.69 -1.49
CA SER A 527 -11.34 2.97 -2.21
C SER A 527 -11.01 1.50 -2.46
N MET A 528 -9.74 1.10 -2.43
CA MET A 528 -9.30 -0.28 -2.67
C MET A 528 -9.77 -1.19 -1.51
N GLN A 529 -10.51 -2.26 -1.82
CA GLN A 529 -11.16 -3.13 -0.82
C GLN A 529 -10.65 -4.58 -0.81
N ASP A 530 -9.62 -4.88 -1.60
CA ASP A 530 -8.95 -6.18 -1.63
C ASP A 530 -7.98 -6.36 -0.44
N ILE A 531 -7.24 -7.47 -0.43
CA ILE A 531 -6.10 -7.69 0.45
C ILE A 531 -5.17 -6.48 0.35
N ALA A 532 -4.95 -5.83 1.48
CA ALA A 532 -4.11 -4.66 1.58
C ALA A 532 -2.67 -4.94 1.14
N PRO A 533 -1.98 -3.97 0.51
CA PRO A 533 -0.56 -4.06 0.16
C PRO A 533 0.31 -4.55 1.31
N ASP A 534 0.91 -5.72 1.13
CA ASP A 534 1.88 -6.29 2.06
C ASP A 534 3.32 -5.88 1.71
N GLY A 535 4.25 -6.11 2.63
CA GLY A 535 5.68 -5.96 2.35
C GLY A 535 6.19 -7.06 1.43
N ILE A 536 6.00 -8.31 1.84
CA ILE A 536 6.26 -9.52 1.07
C ILE A 536 4.96 -10.31 0.93
N PHE A 537 4.67 -10.78 -0.28
CA PHE A 537 3.59 -11.72 -0.51
C PHE A 537 4.06 -12.95 -1.29
N LEU A 538 4.06 -14.09 -0.60
CA LEU A 538 4.30 -15.42 -1.16
C LEU A 538 2.96 -16.04 -1.55
N ASP A 539 2.60 -15.83 -2.80
CA ASP A 539 1.29 -16.11 -3.34
C ASP A 539 1.16 -17.58 -3.79
N TRP A 540 -0.08 -18.06 -3.81
CA TRP A 540 -0.53 -19.45 -4.07
C TRP A 540 0.06 -20.55 -3.16
N PRO A 541 -0.77 -21.44 -2.60
CA PRO A 541 -0.29 -22.44 -1.64
C PRO A 541 0.66 -23.44 -2.30
N GLN A 542 1.81 -23.65 -1.67
CA GLN A 542 2.86 -24.56 -2.15
C GLN A 542 3.34 -24.24 -3.58
N MET A 543 3.42 -22.95 -3.90
CA MET A 543 3.87 -22.47 -5.22
C MET A 543 4.95 -21.38 -5.14
N ALA A 544 5.36 -20.95 -3.95
CA ALA A 544 6.42 -19.95 -3.76
C ALA A 544 7.35 -20.34 -2.60
N MET A 545 7.72 -21.61 -2.52
CA MET A 545 8.44 -22.17 -1.38
C MET A 545 9.94 -21.82 -1.43
N HIS A 546 10.62 -21.94 -0.28
CA HIS A 546 12.09 -21.93 -0.16
C HIS A 546 12.80 -20.64 -0.61
N GLN A 547 12.09 -19.53 -0.74
CA GLN A 547 12.72 -18.24 -1.04
C GLN A 547 13.54 -17.75 0.16
N VAL A 548 14.64 -17.02 -0.10
CA VAL A 548 15.59 -16.60 0.93
C VAL A 548 15.48 -15.10 1.16
N PHE A 549 15.29 -14.69 2.41
CA PHE A 549 15.21 -13.29 2.85
C PHE A 549 16.26 -13.02 3.94
N ARG A 550 17.21 -12.12 3.68
CA ARG A 550 18.26 -11.75 4.64
C ARG A 550 18.38 -10.25 4.79
N HIS A 551 18.46 -9.75 6.02
CA HIS A 551 18.61 -8.31 6.27
C HIS A 551 17.51 -7.51 5.57
N VAL A 552 16.25 -7.80 5.92
CA VAL A 552 15.08 -7.17 5.32
C VAL A 552 14.30 -6.42 6.38
N GLN A 553 14.14 -5.11 6.18
CA GLN A 553 13.34 -4.27 7.07
C GLN A 553 12.13 -3.69 6.36
N ILE A 554 10.96 -3.90 6.93
CA ILE A 554 9.65 -3.52 6.41
C ILE A 554 8.90 -2.75 7.49
N VAL A 555 8.48 -1.52 7.18
CA VAL A 555 7.76 -0.66 8.14
C VAL A 555 6.61 0.09 7.48
N ARG A 556 5.54 0.34 8.25
CA ARG A 556 4.36 1.12 7.80
C ARG A 556 3.70 0.58 6.53
N MET A 557 3.40 -0.71 6.52
CA MET A 557 2.56 -1.34 5.51
C MET A 557 1.08 -1.15 5.84
N GLN A 558 0.22 -1.11 4.81
CA GLN A 558 -1.23 -1.20 5.02
C GLN A 558 -1.64 -2.64 5.40
N GLY A 559 -0.99 -3.64 4.80
CA GLY A 559 -1.15 -5.06 5.11
C GLY A 559 -0.13 -5.55 6.15
N ARG A 560 0.40 -6.75 5.92
CA ARG A 560 1.39 -7.43 6.76
C ARG A 560 2.80 -7.18 6.25
N GLN A 561 3.79 -7.38 7.11
CA GLN A 561 5.19 -7.42 6.67
C GLN A 561 5.44 -8.62 5.74
N LEU A 562 4.92 -9.79 6.12
CA LEU A 562 4.95 -11.02 5.33
C LEU A 562 3.54 -11.65 5.30
N ARG A 563 3.06 -11.94 4.09
CA ARG A 563 1.89 -12.79 3.85
C ARG A 563 2.31 -14.02 3.06
N SER A 564 1.71 -15.16 3.42
CA SER A 564 1.80 -16.41 2.69
C SER A 564 0.39 -16.91 2.43
N HIS A 565 0.08 -17.27 1.18
CA HIS A 565 -1.17 -17.96 0.86
C HIS A 565 -1.03 -19.44 1.24
N GLY A 566 -1.56 -19.81 2.42
CA GLY A 566 -1.26 -21.09 3.08
C GLY A 566 0.00 -21.00 3.95
N PRO A 567 0.10 -21.73 5.07
CA PRO A 567 1.25 -21.63 5.98
C PRO A 567 2.57 -22.15 5.37
N GLU A 568 2.53 -22.98 4.33
CA GLU A 568 3.68 -23.71 3.83
C GLU A 568 4.74 -22.82 3.16
N ASN A 569 4.35 -21.85 2.32
CA ASN A 569 5.35 -20.98 1.66
C ASN A 569 6.15 -20.21 2.70
N GLY A 570 5.45 -19.55 3.63
CA GLY A 570 6.06 -18.83 4.74
C GLY A 570 6.95 -19.71 5.61
N ALA A 571 6.47 -20.90 6.01
CA ALA A 571 7.25 -21.83 6.83
C ALA A 571 8.50 -22.38 6.12
N SER A 572 8.48 -22.43 4.80
CA SER A 572 9.60 -22.91 3.99
C SER A 572 10.64 -21.84 3.65
N ALA A 573 10.30 -20.56 3.82
CA ALA A 573 11.18 -19.45 3.52
C ALA A 573 12.35 -19.42 4.51
N ALA A 574 13.57 -19.23 4.00
CA ALA A 574 14.73 -19.05 4.86
C ALA A 574 14.86 -17.57 5.22
N THR A 575 14.72 -17.23 6.50
CA THR A 575 14.80 -15.85 7.00
C THR A 575 16.04 -15.65 7.87
N GLU A 576 16.69 -14.50 7.73
CA GLU A 576 17.79 -14.07 8.59
C GLU A 576 17.70 -12.55 8.82
N ASN A 577 17.64 -12.11 10.08
CA ASN A 577 17.58 -10.69 10.44
C ASN A 577 16.48 -9.91 9.67
N VAL A 578 15.22 -10.31 9.89
CA VAL A 578 14.06 -9.72 9.21
C VAL A 578 13.13 -9.06 10.23
N SER A 579 12.55 -7.91 9.89
CA SER A 579 11.85 -7.05 10.86
C SER A 579 10.50 -7.55 11.38
N TRP A 580 10.05 -8.71 10.92
CA TRP A 580 8.87 -9.38 11.49
C TRP A 580 9.22 -10.44 12.52
N GLU A 581 10.51 -10.72 12.74
CA GLU A 581 10.99 -11.56 13.83
C GLU A 581 11.40 -10.72 15.04
N ALA A 582 11.24 -11.28 16.24
CA ALA A 582 11.45 -10.57 17.50
C ALA A 582 12.92 -10.18 17.76
N ASP A 583 13.87 -10.90 17.17
CA ASP A 583 15.31 -10.72 17.32
C ASP A 583 15.94 -9.88 16.20
N PHE A 584 15.13 -9.15 15.43
CA PHE A 584 15.62 -8.24 14.39
C PHE A 584 16.65 -7.24 14.97
N ASP A 585 17.85 -7.24 14.39
CA ASP A 585 18.93 -6.36 14.74
C ASP A 585 19.19 -5.35 13.59
N ALA A 586 18.76 -4.12 13.82
CA ALA A 586 18.96 -3.02 12.87
C ALA A 586 20.45 -2.71 12.62
N SER A 587 21.36 -3.08 13.52
CA SER A 587 22.80 -2.83 13.35
C SER A 587 23.44 -3.73 12.28
N ARG A 588 22.77 -4.82 11.90
CA ARG A 588 23.20 -5.72 10.82
C ARG A 588 22.78 -5.24 9.42
N MET A 589 21.99 -4.17 9.34
CA MET A 589 21.58 -3.56 8.08
C MET A 589 22.68 -2.60 7.58
N GLU A 590 23.01 -2.69 6.29
CA GLU A 590 23.97 -1.81 5.63
C GLU A 590 23.24 -0.64 4.95
N TYR A 591 22.51 0.18 5.71
CA TYR A 591 21.61 1.20 5.14
C TYR A 591 22.26 2.14 4.11
N ASP A 592 23.51 2.52 4.33
CA ASP A 592 24.25 3.41 3.42
C ASP A 592 24.59 2.74 2.07
N ALA A 593 24.52 1.40 2.01
CA ALA A 593 24.71 0.62 0.78
C ALA A 593 23.37 0.26 0.10
N ILE A 594 22.22 0.48 0.74
CA ILE A 594 20.90 0.13 0.19
C ILE A 594 20.38 1.24 -0.72
N GLY A 595 20.00 0.87 -1.94
CA GLY A 595 19.53 1.79 -2.96
C GLY A 595 20.65 2.31 -3.86
N LEU A 596 20.49 3.52 -4.37
CA LEU A 596 21.42 4.13 -5.31
C LEU A 596 22.73 4.51 -4.60
N ARG A 597 23.86 4.07 -5.14
CA ARG A 597 25.19 4.42 -4.62
C ARG A 597 25.57 5.86 -4.95
N PRO A 598 26.54 6.46 -4.23
CA PRO A 598 27.04 7.81 -4.52
C PRO A 598 27.67 8.00 -5.91
N ASP A 599 28.06 6.92 -6.60
CA ASP A 599 28.57 6.96 -7.97
C ASP A 599 27.47 6.88 -9.03
N PHE A 600 26.19 6.78 -8.64
CA PHE A 600 25.06 6.96 -9.54
C PHE A 600 25.06 8.42 -10.07
N PRO A 601 24.73 8.68 -11.35
CA PRO A 601 24.79 10.03 -11.90
C PRO A 601 23.90 11.01 -11.12
N GLN A 602 24.46 12.18 -10.78
CA GLN A 602 23.80 13.17 -9.92
C GLN A 602 22.53 13.72 -10.57
N GLU A 603 22.54 13.92 -11.89
CA GLU A 603 21.41 14.37 -12.70
C GLU A 603 20.20 13.42 -12.66
N TYR A 604 20.40 12.17 -12.22
CA TYR A 604 19.36 11.14 -12.07
C TYR A 604 18.97 10.87 -10.61
N GLY A 605 19.60 11.55 -9.66
CA GLY A 605 19.35 11.41 -8.22
C GLY A 605 20.38 10.57 -7.48
N GLY A 606 21.63 10.46 -7.97
CA GLY A 606 22.69 9.65 -7.36
C GLY A 606 23.45 10.24 -6.19
N ALA A 607 23.20 11.50 -5.86
CA ALA A 607 23.47 11.92 -4.50
C ALA A 607 22.43 11.25 -3.58
N SER A 608 22.87 10.57 -2.52
CA SER A 608 21.99 10.25 -1.39
C SER A 608 21.20 11.52 -1.04
N PRO A 609 19.88 11.44 -0.77
CA PRO A 609 19.09 12.61 -0.47
C PRO A 609 19.81 13.41 0.62
N ALA A 610 20.16 14.67 0.31
CA ALA A 610 20.85 15.50 1.28
C ALA A 610 20.01 15.52 2.57
N PRO A 611 20.63 15.37 3.76
CA PRO A 611 19.90 15.47 4.99
C PRO A 611 19.14 16.79 5.02
N LEU A 612 17.85 16.73 5.35
CA LEU A 612 17.02 17.93 5.40
C LEU A 612 17.57 18.90 6.45
N PRO A 613 17.41 20.23 6.26
CA PRO A 613 17.78 21.20 7.29
C PRO A 613 17.00 20.91 8.60
N PRO A 614 17.50 21.41 9.75
CA PRO A 614 16.77 21.25 10.99
C PRO A 614 15.41 21.96 10.88
N PRO A 615 14.32 21.38 11.40
CA PRO A 615 13.03 22.06 11.43
C PRO A 615 13.13 23.44 12.11
N GLY A 616 12.49 24.45 11.51
CA GLY A 616 12.48 25.82 12.01
C GLY A 616 11.53 26.00 13.19
N ASP A 617 11.72 27.07 13.96
CA ASP A 617 10.82 27.52 15.04
C ASP A 617 10.33 26.40 15.97
N PHE A 618 11.24 25.49 16.35
CA PHE A 618 10.92 24.42 17.28
C PHE A 618 10.57 24.96 18.66
N GLN A 619 9.42 24.55 19.19
CA GLN A 619 8.90 24.97 20.48
C GLN A 619 8.41 23.76 21.28
N ALA A 620 8.67 23.77 22.57
CA ALA A 620 8.07 22.87 23.55
C ALA A 620 7.30 23.68 24.58
N LYS A 621 6.03 23.34 24.78
CA LYS A 621 5.14 24.00 25.74
C LYS A 621 4.55 22.96 26.68
N PRO A 622 4.62 23.14 28.00
CA PRO A 622 3.92 22.25 28.91
C PRO A 622 2.42 22.50 28.77
N LEU A 623 1.66 21.45 28.51
CA LEU A 623 0.20 21.50 28.57
C LEU A 623 -0.31 21.16 29.97
N GLY A 624 0.49 20.43 30.76
CA GLY A 624 0.17 20.03 32.12
C GLY A 624 1.38 19.39 32.83
N PRO A 625 1.19 18.89 34.05
CA PRO A 625 2.25 18.28 34.85
C PRO A 625 2.86 17.01 34.22
N ASP A 626 2.14 16.36 33.30
CA ASP A 626 2.51 15.09 32.67
C ASP A 626 2.52 15.13 31.14
N CYS A 627 2.39 16.32 30.55
CA CYS A 627 2.25 16.48 29.11
C CYS A 627 2.95 17.73 28.58
N VAL A 628 3.72 17.53 27.50
CA VAL A 628 4.34 18.60 26.72
C VAL A 628 3.87 18.48 25.27
N GLN A 629 3.45 19.60 24.70
CA GLN A 629 3.25 19.72 23.26
C GLN A 629 4.52 20.28 22.63
N VAL A 630 5.00 19.59 21.61
CA VAL A 630 6.09 20.06 20.74
C VAL A 630 5.54 20.44 19.37
N SER A 631 6.08 21.50 18.78
CA SER A 631 5.68 21.98 17.46
C SER A 631 6.85 22.65 16.73
N TRP A 632 6.80 22.67 15.40
CA TRP A 632 7.84 23.24 14.53
C TRP A 632 7.28 23.70 13.19
N GLN A 633 8.11 24.38 12.41
CA GLN A 633 7.89 24.62 10.99
C GLN A 633 8.49 23.51 10.15
N SER A 634 7.85 23.27 9.00
CA SER A 634 8.30 22.25 8.05
C SER A 634 9.74 22.46 7.61
N ALA A 635 10.53 21.38 7.56
CA ALA A 635 11.90 21.40 7.05
C ALA A 635 11.97 21.48 5.51
N VAL A 636 10.83 21.37 4.83
CA VAL A 636 10.69 21.46 3.37
C VAL A 636 9.73 22.58 2.99
N ALA A 637 10.02 23.25 1.86
CA ALA A 637 9.19 24.31 1.31
C ALA A 637 7.81 23.79 0.85
N ALA A 638 6.82 24.67 0.77
CA ALA A 638 5.51 24.34 0.24
C ALA A 638 5.61 23.76 -1.19
N GLY A 639 4.89 22.66 -1.44
CA GLY A 639 4.90 21.96 -2.73
C GLY A 639 5.99 20.89 -2.87
N GLN A 640 6.91 20.75 -1.92
CA GLN A 640 7.81 19.60 -1.84
C GLN A 640 7.12 18.39 -1.16
N PRO A 641 7.57 17.15 -1.42
CA PRO A 641 7.09 15.97 -0.69
C PRO A 641 7.25 16.17 0.82
N ALA A 642 6.24 15.76 1.59
CA ALA A 642 6.25 15.91 3.04
C ALA A 642 7.46 15.19 3.67
N ALA A 643 8.15 15.89 4.57
CA ALA A 643 9.25 15.31 5.35
C ALA A 643 8.72 14.36 6.44
N LEU A 644 9.59 13.47 6.88
CA LEU A 644 9.39 12.63 8.05
C LEU A 644 10.20 13.20 9.21
N TYR A 645 9.57 13.43 10.35
CA TYR A 645 10.17 14.02 11.55
C TYR A 645 10.44 12.96 12.61
N VAL A 646 11.60 13.03 13.25
CA VAL A 646 11.96 12.23 14.41
C VAL A 646 12.06 13.16 15.61
N VAL A 647 11.20 12.94 16.60
CA VAL A 647 11.15 13.73 17.84
C VAL A 647 12.00 13.04 18.89
N TYR A 648 12.88 13.82 19.54
CA TYR A 648 13.77 13.36 20.60
C TYR A 648 13.38 14.00 21.93
N ARG A 649 13.41 13.20 23.00
CA ARG A 649 13.33 13.64 24.40
C ARG A 649 14.59 13.18 25.12
N ASP A 650 15.30 14.11 25.74
CA ASP A 650 16.57 13.89 26.44
C ASP A 650 17.59 13.13 25.58
N GLY A 651 17.63 13.47 24.30
CA GLY A 651 18.51 12.89 23.29
C GLY A 651 18.06 11.56 22.68
N VAL A 652 16.99 10.95 23.19
CA VAL A 652 16.45 9.64 22.77
C VAL A 652 15.22 9.84 21.86
N PRO A 653 15.11 9.15 20.71
CA PRO A 653 13.93 9.24 19.87
C PRO A 653 12.69 8.67 20.58
N VAL A 654 11.61 9.45 20.63
CA VAL A 654 10.34 9.06 21.26
C VAL A 654 9.19 8.87 20.27
N ALA A 655 9.29 9.48 19.07
CA ALA A 655 8.28 9.35 18.04
C ALA A 655 8.83 9.65 16.65
N THR A 656 8.13 9.16 15.62
CA THR A 656 8.31 9.55 14.22
C THR A 656 6.96 9.94 13.63
N THR A 657 6.88 11.09 12.95
CA THR A 657 5.61 11.64 12.44
C THR A 657 5.82 12.45 11.16
N THR A 658 4.78 12.57 10.33
CA THR A 658 4.74 13.51 9.20
C THR A 658 4.08 14.84 9.54
N SER A 659 3.48 14.94 10.74
CA SER A 659 2.89 16.18 11.25
C SER A 659 3.95 17.09 11.87
N THR A 660 3.71 18.39 11.89
CA THR A 660 4.63 19.38 12.49
C THR A 660 4.33 19.69 13.96
N SER A 661 3.57 18.83 14.63
CA SER A 661 3.36 18.87 16.08
C SER A 661 3.13 17.47 16.63
N LEU A 662 3.43 17.29 17.92
CA LEU A 662 3.21 16.06 18.67
C LEU A 662 2.94 16.39 20.14
N GLU A 663 2.04 15.65 20.78
CA GLU A 663 1.87 15.66 22.24
C GLU A 663 2.59 14.45 22.84
N ASP A 664 3.46 14.72 23.82
CA ASP A 664 4.19 13.70 24.56
C ASP A 664 3.65 13.63 25.99
N HIS A 665 3.10 12.47 26.36
CA HIS A 665 2.38 12.23 27.60
C HIS A 665 3.14 11.30 28.54
N GLY A 666 2.69 11.21 29.80
CA GLY A 666 3.28 10.32 30.81
C GLY A 666 4.59 10.86 31.40
N LEU A 667 4.76 12.19 31.36
CA LEU A 667 5.90 12.88 31.94
C LEU A 667 5.75 13.02 33.47
N THR A 668 6.87 13.22 34.15
CA THR A 668 6.92 13.52 35.58
C THR A 668 6.78 15.02 35.78
N GLU A 669 6.00 15.47 36.76
CA GLU A 669 5.90 16.89 37.13
C GLU A 669 7.23 17.48 37.62
N ARG A 670 7.36 18.82 37.60
CA ARG A 670 8.56 19.55 38.05
C ARG A 670 9.86 19.01 37.46
N THR A 671 9.79 18.39 36.28
CA THR A 671 10.92 17.74 35.64
C THR A 671 11.29 18.53 34.42
N VAL A 672 12.60 18.76 34.28
CA VAL A 672 13.18 19.42 33.13
C VAL A 672 13.32 18.39 32.02
N TYR A 673 12.68 18.62 30.89
CA TYR A 673 12.82 17.82 29.68
C TYR A 673 13.47 18.64 28.58
N ARG A 674 14.35 18.01 27.81
CA ARG A 674 14.95 18.61 26.62
C ARG A 674 14.41 17.95 25.37
N TYR A 675 13.69 18.72 24.55
CA TYR A 675 13.20 18.23 23.28
C TYR A 675 13.99 18.78 22.11
N SER A 676 14.11 17.97 21.07
CA SER A 676 14.56 18.43 19.75
C SER A 676 13.87 17.60 18.67
N VAL A 677 13.87 18.10 17.44
CA VAL A 677 13.32 17.39 16.29
C VAL A 677 14.32 17.41 15.14
N ALA A 678 14.40 16.31 14.39
CA ALA A 678 15.13 16.25 13.13
C ALA A 678 14.19 15.84 12.00
N ALA A 679 14.55 16.21 10.78
CA ALA A 679 13.81 15.84 9.58
C ALA A 679 14.62 14.90 8.68
N ARG A 680 13.93 14.05 7.93
CA ARG A 680 14.49 13.25 6.83
C ARG A 680 13.52 13.19 5.67
N VAL A 681 14.05 12.97 4.47
CA VAL A 681 13.28 13.00 3.22
C VAL A 681 12.26 11.86 3.15
N ARG A 682 12.61 10.70 3.69
CA ARG A 682 11.75 9.50 3.79
C ARG A 682 12.30 8.56 4.85
N GLU A 683 11.61 7.44 5.06
CA GLU A 683 12.13 6.34 5.89
C GLU A 683 13.48 5.84 5.40
N PHE A 684 14.31 5.41 6.34
CA PHE A 684 15.68 4.90 6.12
C PHE A 684 16.64 5.87 5.41
N ALA A 685 16.20 7.08 5.05
CA ALA A 685 17.10 8.13 4.60
C ALA A 685 17.87 8.72 5.79
N PRO A 686 19.08 9.28 5.56
CA PRO A 686 19.84 9.97 6.57
C PRO A 686 19.01 11.02 7.32
N VAL A 687 19.11 11.01 8.65
CA VAL A 687 18.45 11.99 9.51
C VAL A 687 19.24 13.29 9.47
N GLY A 688 18.54 14.40 9.24
CA GLY A 688 19.10 15.74 9.27
C GLY A 688 19.63 16.15 10.65
N PRO A 689 20.34 17.28 10.73
CA PRO A 689 20.64 17.91 12.01
C PRO A 689 19.36 18.15 12.83
N ARG A 690 19.50 18.02 14.15
CA ARG A 690 18.42 18.33 15.09
C ARG A 690 18.22 19.84 15.18
N SER A 691 16.99 20.27 15.46
CA SER A 691 16.69 21.62 15.92
C SER A 691 17.50 21.93 17.19
N PRO A 692 17.69 23.21 17.54
CA PRO A 692 18.10 23.59 18.89
C PRO A 692 17.21 22.91 19.93
N GLU A 693 17.80 22.49 21.04
CA GLU A 693 17.02 21.91 22.12
C GLU A 693 16.12 22.98 22.73
N CYS A 694 14.84 22.64 22.91
CA CYS A 694 13.92 23.42 23.72
C CYS A 694 13.81 22.73 25.08
N GLU A 695 14.28 23.43 26.11
CA GLU A 695 14.07 23.01 27.49
C GLU A 695 12.66 23.42 27.93
N VAL A 696 11.96 22.50 28.58
CA VAL A 696 10.65 22.75 29.17
C VAL A 696 10.58 22.10 30.53
N VAL A 697 9.98 22.81 31.48
CA VAL A 697 9.73 22.29 32.82
C VAL A 697 8.25 21.99 32.93
N THR A 698 7.91 20.74 33.19
CA THR A 698 6.54 20.39 33.54
C THR A 698 6.17 21.12 34.84
N PRO A 699 5.01 21.81 34.90
CA PRO A 699 4.60 22.52 36.10
C PRO A 699 4.37 21.54 37.25
N ALA A 700 4.32 22.09 38.46
CA ALA A 700 3.81 21.36 39.61
C ALA A 700 2.37 20.92 39.37
N ASP A 701 2.06 19.70 39.78
CA ASP A 701 0.68 19.30 39.94
C ASP A 701 0.13 19.91 41.24
N THR A 702 -0.67 20.97 41.09
CA THR A 702 -1.41 21.63 42.19
C THR A 702 -2.90 21.34 42.14
N THR A 703 -3.31 20.46 41.24
CA THR A 703 -4.71 20.26 40.93
C THR A 703 -5.26 19.19 41.88
N PRO A 704 -6.35 19.49 42.64
CA PRO A 704 -6.84 18.59 43.68
C PRO A 704 -7.12 17.18 43.16
N LEU A 705 -6.94 16.18 44.02
CA LEU A 705 -7.41 14.85 43.73
C LEU A 705 -8.95 14.86 43.80
N LEU A 706 -9.61 14.44 42.73
CA LEU A 706 -11.07 14.42 42.68
C LEU A 706 -11.55 12.97 42.67
N LEU A 707 -12.52 12.67 43.52
CA LEU A 707 -13.29 11.44 43.40
C LEU A 707 -14.11 11.54 42.10
N ARG A 708 -13.82 10.69 41.12
CA ARG A 708 -14.45 10.73 39.80
C ARG A 708 -15.63 9.78 39.72
N GLY A 709 -15.42 8.51 40.04
CA GLY A 709 -16.48 7.51 39.88
C GLY A 709 -16.40 6.42 40.93
N VAL A 710 -17.56 5.84 41.22
CA VAL A 710 -17.70 4.69 42.09
C VAL A 710 -18.63 3.70 41.40
N LEU A 711 -18.22 2.44 41.32
CA LEU A 711 -19.00 1.37 40.71
C LEU A 711 -19.02 0.16 41.66
N ALA A 712 -20.18 -0.42 41.92
CA ALA A 712 -20.25 -1.68 42.63
C ALA A 712 -19.60 -2.79 41.79
N GLY A 713 -18.83 -3.66 42.45
CA GLY A 713 -18.25 -4.85 41.81
C GLY A 713 -19.24 -6.00 41.73
N ASP A 714 -18.80 -7.08 41.07
CA ASP A 714 -19.68 -8.13 40.56
C ASP A 714 -20.20 -9.10 41.64
N ASP A 715 -19.53 -9.15 42.80
CA ASP A 715 -19.80 -10.11 43.88
C ASP A 715 -20.60 -9.53 45.06
N ALA A 716 -21.16 -8.32 44.89
CA ALA A 716 -21.84 -7.54 45.93
C ALA A 716 -20.99 -7.22 47.18
N GLU A 717 -19.74 -7.64 47.28
CA GLU A 717 -18.83 -7.32 48.38
C GLU A 717 -17.67 -6.41 47.91
N GLN A 718 -17.71 -5.93 46.67
CA GLN A 718 -16.69 -5.08 46.09
C GLN A 718 -17.24 -3.73 45.66
N VAL A 719 -16.43 -2.68 45.81
CA VAL A 719 -16.68 -1.34 45.26
C VAL A 719 -15.40 -0.81 44.63
N TRP A 720 -15.48 -0.42 43.37
CA TRP A 720 -14.38 0.20 42.63
C TRP A 720 -14.49 1.71 42.71
N VAL A 721 -13.41 2.35 43.15
CA VAL A 721 -13.32 3.80 43.36
C VAL A 721 -12.25 4.34 42.43
N ARG A 722 -12.64 5.21 41.51
CA ARG A 722 -11.73 5.89 40.59
C ARG A 722 -11.57 7.35 40.96
N PHE A 723 -10.32 7.76 41.05
CA PHE A 723 -9.95 9.15 41.25
C PHE A 723 -9.53 9.80 39.92
N SER A 724 -9.39 11.12 39.92
CA SER A 724 -8.98 11.88 38.73
C SER A 724 -7.54 11.63 38.30
N LYS A 725 -6.71 11.07 39.18
CA LYS A 725 -5.26 10.93 39.04
C LYS A 725 -4.73 9.74 39.83
N PRO A 726 -3.48 9.32 39.56
CA PRO A 726 -2.78 8.35 40.40
C PRO A 726 -2.87 8.70 41.88
N VAL A 727 -3.29 7.74 42.71
CA VAL A 727 -3.38 7.90 44.16
C VAL A 727 -2.15 7.36 44.86
N ASP A 728 -1.75 7.98 45.98
CA ASP A 728 -0.71 7.44 46.84
C ASP A 728 -1.20 6.13 47.48
N PRO A 729 -0.57 4.97 47.18
CA PRO A 729 -0.99 3.70 47.75
C PRO A 729 -0.98 3.68 49.29
N ALA A 730 -0.11 4.47 49.94
CA ALA A 730 -0.01 4.53 51.40
C ALA A 730 -1.24 5.18 52.05
N THR A 731 -1.88 6.14 51.37
CA THR A 731 -3.10 6.79 51.87
C THR A 731 -4.36 6.12 51.31
N ALA A 732 -4.34 5.73 50.03
CA ALA A 732 -5.45 5.09 49.36
C ALA A 732 -5.71 3.66 49.84
N GLY A 733 -4.71 2.97 50.40
CA GLY A 733 -4.84 1.62 50.97
C GLY A 733 -5.38 1.57 52.40
N LEU A 734 -5.65 2.72 53.03
CA LEU A 734 -6.20 2.76 54.39
C LEU A 734 -7.72 2.64 54.33
N ALA A 735 -8.29 1.52 54.79
CA ALA A 735 -9.75 1.33 54.83
C ALA A 735 -10.49 2.43 55.61
N ALA A 736 -9.85 3.00 56.63
CA ALA A 736 -10.39 4.11 57.44
C ALA A 736 -10.62 5.41 56.65
N ASN A 737 -10.05 5.53 55.45
CA ASN A 737 -10.24 6.69 54.57
C ASN A 737 -11.52 6.61 53.74
N TYR A 738 -12.30 5.52 53.87
CA TYR A 738 -13.53 5.28 53.12
C TYR A 738 -14.68 4.94 54.06
N GLN A 739 -15.85 5.50 53.77
CA GLN A 739 -17.09 5.18 54.47
C GLN A 739 -18.23 5.02 53.47
N ILE A 740 -18.99 3.94 53.58
CA ILE A 740 -20.26 3.76 52.85
C ILE A 740 -21.40 3.88 53.87
N ASP A 741 -22.48 4.56 53.50
CA ASP A 741 -23.63 4.73 54.38
C ASP A 741 -24.46 3.43 54.53
N GLN A 742 -25.57 3.52 55.28
CA GLN A 742 -26.52 2.39 55.46
C GLN A 742 -25.91 1.14 56.13
N GLY A 743 -24.87 1.32 56.95
CA GLY A 743 -24.29 0.26 57.78
C GLY A 743 -23.28 -0.65 57.07
N VAL A 744 -22.91 -0.35 55.82
CA VAL A 744 -21.90 -1.09 55.06
C VAL A 744 -20.50 -0.83 55.66
N GLN A 745 -19.79 -1.88 56.03
CA GLN A 745 -18.43 -1.78 56.57
C GLN A 745 -17.38 -2.01 55.48
N ILE A 746 -16.32 -1.18 55.46
CA ILE A 746 -15.14 -1.40 54.62
C ILE A 746 -14.17 -2.34 55.34
N ARG A 747 -13.92 -3.51 54.76
CA ARG A 747 -13.00 -4.53 55.28
C ARG A 747 -11.57 -4.29 54.82
N GLU A 748 -11.40 -3.84 53.58
CA GLU A 748 -10.11 -3.65 52.93
C GLU A 748 -10.21 -2.54 51.88
N ALA A 749 -9.13 -1.78 51.70
CA ALA A 749 -8.95 -0.86 50.58
C ALA A 749 -7.64 -1.21 49.88
N GLN A 750 -7.70 -1.50 48.59
CA GLN A 750 -6.56 -2.00 47.82
C GLN A 750 -6.34 -1.14 46.56
N PRO A 751 -5.28 -0.32 46.50
CA PRO A 751 -4.86 0.35 45.27
C PRO A 751 -4.53 -0.66 44.18
N GLN A 752 -4.85 -0.32 42.93
CA GLN A 752 -4.77 -1.25 41.80
C GLN A 752 -3.61 -0.91 40.86
N ALA A 753 -3.31 -1.82 39.92
CA ALA A 753 -2.29 -1.59 38.90
C ALA A 753 -2.61 -0.38 38.01
N VAL A 754 -3.89 -0.07 37.80
CA VAL A 754 -4.33 1.23 37.28
C VAL A 754 -4.21 2.25 38.42
N PRO A 755 -3.25 3.20 38.37
CA PRO A 755 -2.84 3.94 39.57
C PRO A 755 -3.91 4.86 40.17
N ALA A 756 -4.96 5.19 39.42
CA ALA A 756 -6.08 6.02 39.87
C ALA A 756 -7.25 5.21 40.44
N LEU A 757 -7.14 3.89 40.51
CA LEU A 757 -8.22 2.98 40.87
C LEU A 757 -7.92 2.27 42.20
N VAL A 758 -8.93 2.20 43.07
CA VAL A 758 -8.89 1.51 44.35
C VAL A 758 -10.07 0.54 44.41
N ARG A 759 -9.80 -0.70 44.83
CA ARG A 759 -10.84 -1.69 45.13
C ARG A 759 -11.10 -1.71 46.63
N LEU A 760 -12.33 -1.47 47.03
CA LEU A 760 -12.79 -1.68 48.40
C LEU A 760 -13.44 -3.06 48.51
N ARG A 761 -13.13 -3.79 49.57
CA ARG A 761 -13.94 -4.94 50.01
C ARG A 761 -14.85 -4.51 51.13
N THR A 762 -16.12 -4.90 51.06
CA THR A 762 -17.16 -4.45 51.96
C THR A 762 -17.89 -5.64 52.60
N THR A 763 -18.77 -5.37 53.56
CA THR A 763 -19.90 -6.27 53.81
C THR A 763 -20.84 -6.29 52.59
N PRO A 764 -21.63 -7.35 52.38
CA PRO A 764 -22.54 -7.44 51.23
C PRO A 764 -23.42 -6.20 51.04
N LEU A 765 -23.41 -5.67 49.82
CA LEU A 765 -24.30 -4.63 49.34
C LEU A 765 -25.63 -5.27 48.93
N THR A 766 -26.74 -4.66 49.33
CA THR A 766 -28.07 -5.08 48.88
C THR A 766 -28.29 -4.64 47.42
N PRO A 767 -28.49 -5.57 46.46
CA PRO A 767 -28.73 -5.22 45.06
C PRO A 767 -29.93 -4.29 44.87
N GLY A 768 -29.83 -3.37 43.91
CA GLY A 768 -30.85 -2.35 43.63
C GLY A 768 -30.88 -1.19 44.63
N THR A 769 -30.01 -1.18 45.65
CA THR A 769 -29.92 -0.09 46.62
C THR A 769 -28.89 0.94 46.17
N THR A 770 -29.19 2.23 46.32
CA THR A 770 -28.23 3.31 46.12
C THR A 770 -27.51 3.62 47.43
N TYR A 771 -26.19 3.62 47.40
CA TYR A 771 -25.32 3.95 48.53
C TYR A 771 -24.58 5.26 48.27
N ARG A 772 -24.02 5.85 49.33
CA ARG A 772 -23.11 6.99 49.24
C ARG A 772 -21.76 6.61 49.82
N LEU A 773 -20.73 6.67 48.98
CA LEU A 773 -19.33 6.60 49.40
C LEU A 773 -18.88 8.00 49.83
N THR A 774 -18.19 8.09 50.96
CA THR A 774 -17.45 9.27 51.41
C THR A 774 -15.97 8.91 51.50
N VAL A 775 -15.11 9.77 50.94
CA VAL A 775 -13.65 9.61 50.97
C VAL A 775 -13.01 10.74 51.78
N HIS A 776 -12.08 10.38 52.66
CA HIS A 776 -11.29 11.31 53.47
C HIS A 776 -9.81 10.92 53.43
N GLY A 777 -8.89 11.87 53.55
CA GLY A 777 -7.47 11.55 53.81
C GLY A 777 -6.67 10.93 52.65
N VAL A 778 -7.29 10.67 51.49
CA VAL A 778 -6.60 10.13 50.30
C VAL A 778 -5.86 11.24 49.57
N THR A 779 -4.61 11.00 49.19
CA THR A 779 -3.75 11.93 48.44
C THR A 779 -3.34 11.34 47.10
N ASP A 780 -2.94 12.20 46.16
CA ASP A 780 -2.33 11.79 44.89
C ASP A 780 -0.83 11.43 45.04
N THR A 781 -0.23 10.96 43.95
CA THR A 781 1.21 10.69 43.89
C THR A 781 2.07 11.94 43.66
N ALA A 782 1.47 13.14 43.54
CA ALA A 782 2.21 14.36 43.31
C ALA A 782 3.15 14.65 44.49
N ALA A 783 4.24 15.36 44.25
CA ALA A 783 5.19 15.74 45.30
C ALA A 783 4.52 16.59 46.41
N ALA A 784 3.47 17.34 46.07
CA ALA A 784 2.66 18.11 47.01
C ALA A 784 1.63 17.27 47.79
N ARG A 785 1.40 16.01 47.39
CA ARG A 785 0.39 15.10 47.95
C ARG A 785 -0.98 15.78 48.01
N ASN A 786 -1.51 16.16 46.85
CA ASN A 786 -2.77 16.89 46.79
C ASN A 786 -3.89 16.02 47.36
N LEU A 787 -4.55 16.53 48.40
CA LEU A 787 -5.61 15.81 49.09
C LEU A 787 -6.86 15.74 48.22
N ALA A 788 -7.61 14.64 48.36
CA ALA A 788 -8.99 14.60 47.97
C ALA A 788 -9.76 15.71 48.69
N ALA A 789 -10.72 16.36 48.01
CA ALA A 789 -11.56 17.36 48.65
C ALA A 789 -12.16 16.80 49.96
N PRO A 790 -12.20 17.58 51.06
CA PRO A 790 -12.78 17.12 52.31
C PRO A 790 -14.20 16.59 52.09
N ASP A 791 -14.47 15.39 52.58
CA ASP A 791 -15.77 14.71 52.50
C ASP A 791 -16.27 14.56 51.06
N ALA A 792 -15.38 14.25 50.11
CA ALA A 792 -15.76 13.96 48.73
C ALA A 792 -16.76 12.79 48.72
N GLN A 793 -17.98 13.06 48.26
CA GLN A 793 -19.09 12.11 48.24
C GLN A 793 -19.52 11.78 46.82
N VAL A 794 -19.73 10.50 46.54
CA VAL A 794 -20.36 10.01 45.31
C VAL A 794 -21.39 8.96 45.67
N THR A 795 -22.57 9.06 45.05
CA THR A 795 -23.59 8.02 45.14
C THR A 795 -23.38 6.99 44.04
N PHE A 796 -23.57 5.71 44.36
CA PHE A 796 -23.49 4.61 43.40
C PHE A 796 -24.58 3.58 43.66
N GLY A 797 -25.01 2.89 42.62
CA GLY A 797 -25.94 1.77 42.73
C GLY A 797 -25.20 0.48 43.03
N ALA A 798 -25.72 -0.34 43.94
CA ALA A 798 -25.37 -1.75 44.00
C ALA A 798 -26.11 -2.46 42.86
N ASP A 799 -25.39 -2.68 41.76
CA ASP A 799 -26.00 -3.04 40.49
C ASP A 799 -26.53 -4.46 40.46
N ARG A 800 -27.69 -4.62 39.82
CA ARG A 800 -28.14 -5.93 39.36
C ARG A 800 -27.75 -6.04 37.89
N MET A 801 -26.63 -6.70 37.61
CA MET A 801 -26.25 -6.98 36.23
C MET A 801 -27.27 -7.93 35.60
N VAL A 802 -27.63 -7.63 34.35
CA VAL A 802 -28.50 -8.49 33.55
C VAL A 802 -27.69 -9.62 32.92
N LEU A 803 -26.43 -9.34 32.60
CA LEU A 803 -25.51 -10.29 32.02
C LEU A 803 -24.08 -9.88 32.31
N HIS A 804 -23.24 -10.86 32.63
CA HIS A 804 -21.79 -10.66 32.70
C HIS A 804 -21.06 -11.90 32.20
N TYR A 805 -20.47 -11.80 31.01
CA TYR A 805 -19.58 -12.83 30.49
C TYR A 805 -18.13 -12.37 30.65
N THR A 806 -17.44 -12.93 31.65
CA THR A 806 -16.04 -12.57 31.92
C THR A 806 -15.09 -13.05 30.84
N MET A 807 -15.44 -14.15 30.13
CA MET A 807 -14.59 -14.78 29.11
C MET A 807 -13.27 -15.38 29.63
N ASP A 808 -13.16 -15.59 30.95
CA ASP A 808 -11.97 -16.14 31.63
C ASP A 808 -11.83 -17.66 31.56
N THR A 809 -12.82 -18.35 31.01
CA THR A 809 -12.80 -19.81 30.93
C THR A 809 -11.64 -20.29 30.05
N SER A 810 -10.97 -21.37 30.44
CA SER A 810 -9.86 -21.96 29.67
C SER A 810 -10.20 -23.25 28.92
N ASP A 811 -11.35 -23.87 29.19
CA ASP A 811 -11.77 -25.14 28.60
C ASP A 811 -13.30 -25.28 28.45
N GLY A 812 -13.74 -26.30 27.69
CA GLY A 812 -15.16 -26.54 27.42
C GLY A 812 -15.80 -25.50 26.49
N ASP A 813 -17.12 -25.57 26.34
CA ASP A 813 -17.90 -24.76 25.39
C ASP A 813 -18.84 -23.75 26.08
N THR A 814 -18.78 -23.61 27.40
CA THR A 814 -19.74 -22.80 28.16
C THR A 814 -19.19 -21.41 28.45
N VAL A 815 -19.90 -20.39 27.97
CA VAL A 815 -19.67 -18.99 28.37
C VAL A 815 -20.43 -18.74 29.66
N VAL A 816 -19.73 -18.64 30.78
CA VAL A 816 -20.34 -18.51 32.11
C VAL A 816 -20.90 -17.10 32.30
N ASP A 817 -22.10 -17.01 32.86
CA ASP A 817 -22.75 -15.76 33.24
C ASP A 817 -22.49 -15.55 34.72
N ALA A 818 -21.64 -14.58 35.03
CA ALA A 818 -21.24 -14.22 36.39
C ALA A 818 -22.23 -13.24 37.06
N SER A 819 -23.25 -12.74 36.35
CA SER A 819 -24.22 -11.80 36.91
C SER A 819 -25.17 -12.40 37.96
N GLY A 820 -25.19 -13.73 38.09
CA GLY A 820 -26.16 -14.45 38.91
C GLY A 820 -27.51 -14.70 38.21
N SER A 821 -27.69 -14.26 36.97
CA SER A 821 -28.92 -14.50 36.19
C SER A 821 -28.98 -15.90 35.56
N GLY A 822 -27.89 -16.66 35.55
CA GLY A 822 -27.83 -18.01 35.00
C GLY A 822 -27.92 -18.09 33.48
N ARG A 823 -27.69 -16.98 32.76
CA ARG A 823 -27.83 -16.87 31.31
C ARG A 823 -26.59 -17.35 30.57
N HIS A 824 -26.15 -18.58 30.86
CA HIS A 824 -24.95 -19.15 30.27
C HIS A 824 -25.03 -19.27 28.74
N GLY A 825 -23.98 -18.84 28.05
CA GLY A 825 -23.82 -19.00 26.62
C GLY A 825 -23.14 -20.32 26.23
N ARG A 826 -23.11 -20.61 24.93
CA ARG A 826 -22.38 -21.73 24.33
C ARG A 826 -21.57 -21.29 23.13
N LEU A 827 -20.34 -21.76 23.02
CA LEU A 827 -19.49 -21.58 21.85
C LEU A 827 -20.10 -22.27 20.62
N LYS A 828 -19.85 -21.71 19.45
CA LYS A 828 -20.31 -22.18 18.14
C LYS A 828 -19.18 -22.03 17.12
N GLY A 829 -19.15 -22.93 16.13
CA GLY A 829 -18.11 -22.94 15.10
C GLY A 829 -16.72 -23.10 15.70
N HIS A 830 -15.73 -22.39 15.16
CA HIS A 830 -14.34 -22.44 15.61
C HIS A 830 -14.02 -21.40 16.71
N ALA A 831 -15.01 -20.96 17.48
CA ALA A 831 -14.76 -20.11 18.63
C ALA A 831 -13.88 -20.84 19.65
N ALA A 832 -12.87 -20.14 20.17
CA ALA A 832 -11.89 -20.70 21.08
C ALA A 832 -11.63 -19.75 22.26
N TRP A 833 -11.21 -20.32 23.38
CA TRP A 833 -10.72 -19.55 24.52
C TRP A 833 -9.28 -19.07 24.28
N ALA A 834 -8.98 -17.86 24.75
CA ALA A 834 -7.65 -17.29 24.79
C ALA A 834 -7.30 -16.92 26.26
N PRO A 835 -6.83 -17.88 27.08
CA PRO A 835 -6.71 -17.71 28.54
C PRO A 835 -5.76 -16.59 28.98
N ASP A 836 -4.69 -16.34 28.22
CA ASP A 836 -3.74 -15.23 28.45
C ASP A 836 -3.91 -14.11 27.41
N GLY A 837 -4.96 -14.21 26.59
CA GLY A 837 -5.17 -13.36 25.43
C GLY A 837 -6.08 -12.17 25.69
N GLY A 838 -6.65 -12.07 26.90
CA GLY A 838 -7.65 -11.09 27.33
C GLY A 838 -7.10 -9.76 27.80
N ARG A 839 -8.02 -8.86 28.10
CA ARG A 839 -7.75 -7.59 28.77
C ARG A 839 -7.90 -7.71 30.28
N ILE A 840 -8.90 -8.44 30.73
CA ILE A 840 -9.16 -8.85 32.11
C ILE A 840 -9.15 -10.38 32.08
N GLY A 841 -8.07 -11.00 32.55
CA GLY A 841 -7.92 -12.45 32.45
C GLY A 841 -7.92 -12.98 31.01
N GLY A 842 -8.95 -13.74 30.65
CA GLY A 842 -9.09 -14.44 29.37
C GLY A 842 -9.86 -13.67 28.30
N ALA A 843 -10.05 -14.26 27.13
CA ALA A 843 -10.93 -13.72 26.10
C ALA A 843 -11.53 -14.81 25.22
N LEU A 844 -12.61 -14.45 24.53
CA LEU A 844 -13.16 -15.22 23.43
C LEU A 844 -12.48 -14.84 22.12
N LEU A 845 -11.84 -15.79 21.46
CA LEU A 845 -11.21 -15.65 20.14
C LEU A 845 -12.20 -16.00 19.03
N LEU A 846 -12.31 -15.09 18.06
CA LEU A 846 -13.25 -15.17 16.93
C LEU A 846 -12.51 -14.96 15.61
N ASP A 847 -12.79 -15.81 14.63
CA ASP A 847 -12.00 -15.97 13.41
C ASP A 847 -12.48 -15.13 12.21
N GLY A 848 -13.60 -14.43 12.35
CA GLY A 848 -14.22 -13.67 11.26
C GLY A 848 -14.99 -14.51 10.24
N LYS A 849 -15.24 -15.80 10.52
CA LYS A 849 -15.85 -16.73 9.56
C LYS A 849 -17.02 -17.54 10.13
N ASP A 850 -16.81 -18.28 11.22
CA ASP A 850 -17.87 -19.08 11.83
C ASP A 850 -17.79 -19.18 13.37
N ALA A 851 -16.71 -18.66 13.96
CA ALA A 851 -16.55 -18.56 15.40
C ALA A 851 -17.57 -17.57 15.98
N SER A 852 -18.36 -18.03 16.95
CA SER A 852 -19.29 -17.20 17.72
C SER A 852 -19.64 -17.83 19.06
N ALA A 853 -20.39 -17.12 19.87
CA ALA A 853 -21.10 -17.70 21.01
C ALA A 853 -22.58 -17.31 21.00
N GLU A 854 -23.41 -18.13 21.62
CA GLU A 854 -24.86 -17.96 21.66
C GLU A 854 -25.38 -18.14 23.09
N GLY A 855 -25.99 -17.07 23.62
CA GLY A 855 -26.72 -17.05 24.89
C GLY A 855 -28.22 -17.31 24.72
N PRO A 856 -28.96 -17.49 25.83
CA PRO A 856 -30.40 -17.70 25.79
C PRO A 856 -31.16 -16.50 25.23
N ALA A 857 -32.39 -16.73 24.77
CA ALA A 857 -33.26 -15.70 24.19
C ALA A 857 -34.05 -14.89 25.25
N ASP A 858 -33.94 -15.24 26.52
CA ASP A 858 -34.75 -14.74 27.64
C ASP A 858 -34.30 -13.38 28.22
N PHE A 859 -33.36 -12.72 27.56
CA PHE A 859 -32.90 -11.37 27.88
C PHE A 859 -33.46 -10.35 26.89
N GLU A 860 -33.95 -9.20 27.37
CA GLU A 860 -34.49 -8.12 26.53
C GLU A 860 -34.04 -6.74 27.00
N LEU A 861 -33.81 -5.82 26.05
CA LEU A 861 -33.50 -4.42 26.35
C LEU A 861 -34.77 -3.58 26.58
N GLY A 862 -35.87 -3.91 25.90
CA GLY A 862 -37.15 -3.21 26.04
C GLY A 862 -37.08 -1.72 25.68
N GLN A 863 -37.87 -0.90 26.39
CA GLN A 863 -37.88 0.57 26.25
C GLN A 863 -37.16 1.32 27.37
N ALA A 864 -36.69 0.61 28.40
CA ALA A 864 -36.07 1.20 29.57
C ALA A 864 -34.63 1.67 29.29
N ASP A 865 -34.06 2.34 30.29
CA ASP A 865 -32.64 2.68 30.31
C ASP A 865 -31.79 1.41 30.31
N PHE A 866 -30.65 1.43 29.61
CA PHE A 866 -29.72 0.31 29.61
C PHE A 866 -28.29 0.75 29.33
N THR A 867 -27.34 -0.13 29.64
CA THR A 867 -25.94 0.00 29.25
C THR A 867 -25.42 -1.31 28.69
N LEU A 868 -24.79 -1.25 27.52
CA LEU A 868 -24.00 -2.35 26.94
C LEU A 868 -22.52 -1.96 27.03
N ALA A 869 -21.65 -2.86 27.48
CA ALA A 869 -20.22 -2.64 27.57
C ALA A 869 -19.42 -3.91 27.26
N ALA A 870 -18.23 -3.76 26.65
CA ALA A 870 -17.30 -4.85 26.42
C ALA A 870 -15.89 -4.35 26.09
N TRP A 871 -14.89 -5.17 26.39
CA TRP A 871 -13.56 -5.06 25.82
C TRP A 871 -13.49 -5.78 24.49
N ILE A 872 -12.93 -5.10 23.48
CA ILE A 872 -12.71 -5.69 22.16
C ILE A 872 -11.29 -5.44 21.65
N TRP A 873 -10.78 -6.41 20.91
CA TRP A 873 -9.62 -6.28 20.03
C TRP A 873 -10.06 -6.66 18.63
N LYS A 874 -10.11 -5.70 17.71
CA LYS A 874 -10.42 -5.97 16.29
C LYS A 874 -9.13 -6.11 15.49
N GLU A 875 -9.04 -7.10 14.62
CA GLU A 875 -7.82 -7.34 13.81
C GLU A 875 -7.69 -6.36 12.63
N HIS A 876 -8.79 -5.79 12.17
CA HIS A 876 -8.84 -4.85 11.04
C HIS A 876 -10.02 -3.88 11.17
N ASP A 877 -10.06 -2.86 10.30
CA ASP A 877 -11.24 -1.99 10.14
C ASP A 877 -12.24 -2.65 9.18
N GLY A 878 -13.54 -2.47 9.41
CA GLY A 878 -14.61 -3.03 8.56
C GLY A 878 -15.87 -3.45 9.30
N ASN A 879 -16.80 -4.08 8.58
CA ASN A 879 -18.07 -4.56 9.14
C ASN A 879 -17.84 -5.76 10.05
N MET A 880 -18.15 -5.60 11.33
CA MET A 880 -18.06 -6.65 12.35
C MET A 880 -19.20 -6.51 13.36
N ILE A 881 -19.57 -7.63 14.00
CA ILE A 881 -20.64 -7.66 15.00
C ILE A 881 -20.08 -8.10 16.33
N ILE A 882 -20.20 -7.25 17.34
CA ILE A 882 -19.79 -7.60 18.70
C ILE A 882 -20.90 -8.45 19.34
N PHE A 883 -22.15 -7.96 19.34
CA PHE A 883 -23.33 -8.68 19.82
C PHE A 883 -24.58 -8.38 19.01
N ALA A 884 -25.56 -9.28 19.00
CA ALA A 884 -26.86 -9.01 18.40
C ALA A 884 -27.98 -9.84 19.02
N LYS A 885 -29.19 -9.28 19.09
CA LYS A 885 -30.45 -10.03 19.16
C LYS A 885 -31.24 -9.77 17.89
N ALA A 886 -30.67 -10.25 16.78
CA ALA A 886 -31.19 -9.98 15.45
C ALA A 886 -30.98 -11.17 14.50
N ASP A 887 -32.00 -11.44 13.70
CA ASP A 887 -31.97 -12.31 12.53
C ASP A 887 -32.31 -11.48 11.29
N GLY A 888 -31.42 -10.54 11.01
CA GLY A 888 -31.56 -9.49 10.01
C GLY A 888 -31.78 -8.11 10.62
N PHE A 889 -32.77 -7.40 10.09
CA PHE A 889 -33.07 -6.02 10.42
C PHE A 889 -34.58 -5.81 10.64
N LYS A 890 -35.21 -6.75 11.35
CA LYS A 890 -36.65 -6.68 11.61
C LYS A 890 -36.91 -5.63 12.70
N LYS A 891 -38.17 -5.21 12.82
CA LYS A 891 -38.61 -4.32 13.89
C LYS A 891 -38.31 -4.97 15.25
N HIS A 892 -37.88 -4.19 16.23
CA HIS A 892 -37.46 -4.63 17.59
C HIS A 892 -36.09 -5.34 17.68
N GLU A 893 -35.49 -5.71 16.55
CA GLU A 893 -34.14 -6.30 16.55
C GLU A 893 -33.06 -5.22 16.64
N TRP A 894 -31.94 -5.61 17.26
CA TRP A 894 -30.79 -4.74 17.43
C TRP A 894 -29.48 -5.51 17.30
N SER A 895 -28.44 -4.80 16.88
CA SER A 895 -27.07 -5.29 16.84
C SER A 895 -26.12 -4.21 17.30
N TRP A 896 -25.08 -4.61 18.02
CA TRP A 896 -23.98 -3.76 18.42
C TRP A 896 -22.70 -4.23 17.74
N GLY A 897 -22.14 -3.37 16.91
CA GLY A 897 -21.15 -3.68 15.89
C GLY A 897 -21.71 -3.42 14.49
N TRP A 898 -20.94 -2.69 13.68
CA TRP A 898 -21.07 -2.41 12.23
C TRP A 898 -20.05 -1.33 11.86
N THR A 899 -19.60 -1.14 10.62
CA THR A 899 -18.66 -0.03 10.33
C THR A 899 -19.25 1.33 10.71
N PRO A 900 -18.57 2.16 11.55
CA PRO A 900 -17.24 1.94 12.15
C PRO A 900 -17.20 1.12 13.47
N CYS A 901 -18.24 1.11 14.31
CA CYS A 901 -18.56 0.11 15.36
C CYS A 901 -19.80 0.61 16.13
N CYS A 902 -21.00 0.43 15.57
CA CYS A 902 -22.20 1.17 16.00
C CYS A 902 -23.25 0.35 16.75
N PHE A 903 -24.05 1.00 17.59
CA PHE A 903 -25.33 0.43 18.01
C PHE A 903 -26.36 0.65 16.91
N ARG A 904 -26.98 -0.41 16.42
CA ARG A 904 -27.97 -0.38 15.33
C ARG A 904 -29.28 -1.01 15.78
N ALA A 905 -30.39 -0.34 15.47
CA ALA A 905 -31.73 -0.80 15.80
C ALA A 905 -32.76 -0.45 14.69
N GLU A 906 -33.89 -1.16 14.69
CA GLU A 906 -35.05 -0.92 13.80
C GLU A 906 -34.68 -0.65 12.32
N ASN A 907 -33.91 -1.55 11.71
CA ASN A 907 -33.56 -1.56 10.28
C ASN A 907 -32.67 -0.42 9.72
N HIS A 908 -32.54 0.72 10.39
CA HIS A 908 -31.80 1.86 9.83
C HIS A 908 -31.24 2.87 10.85
N LEU A 909 -31.62 2.76 12.12
CA LEU A 909 -31.08 3.66 13.15
C LEU A 909 -29.69 3.19 13.55
N THR A 910 -28.69 4.05 13.36
CA THR A 910 -27.30 3.74 13.69
C THR A 910 -26.71 4.85 14.54
N PHE A 911 -26.11 4.46 15.65
CA PHE A 911 -25.61 5.35 16.68
C PHE A 911 -24.13 5.02 16.89
N HIS A 912 -23.28 5.94 16.45
CA HIS A 912 -21.85 5.71 16.27
C HIS A 912 -21.03 6.50 17.28
N PRO A 913 -19.90 5.95 17.75
CA PRO A 913 -18.81 6.76 18.28
C PRO A 913 -18.11 7.54 17.14
N ASP A 914 -17.15 8.39 17.47
CA ASP A 914 -16.29 9.02 16.47
C ASP A 914 -15.41 7.94 15.80
N PRO A 915 -15.42 7.84 14.45
CA PRO A 915 -14.58 6.88 13.74
C PRO A 915 -13.08 6.99 14.07
N ALA A 916 -12.58 8.19 14.40
CA ALA A 916 -11.17 8.41 14.72
C ALA A 916 -10.73 7.71 16.00
N ASP A 917 -11.66 7.42 16.92
CA ASP A 917 -11.37 6.73 18.19
C ASP A 917 -11.26 5.20 18.02
N LEU A 918 -11.75 4.67 16.89
CA LEU A 918 -11.89 3.24 16.62
C LEU A 918 -10.71 2.68 15.83
N VAL A 919 -9.59 2.43 16.51
CA VAL A 919 -8.35 1.93 15.90
C VAL A 919 -8.25 0.41 16.02
N ALA A 920 -7.89 -0.28 14.94
CA ALA A 920 -7.65 -1.73 14.96
C ALA A 920 -6.33 -2.10 15.67
N GLN A 921 -6.17 -3.38 15.99
CA GLN A 921 -4.95 -3.96 16.59
C GLN A 921 -4.57 -3.33 17.95
N ARG A 922 -5.58 -2.93 18.71
CA ARG A 922 -5.46 -2.57 20.13
C ARG A 922 -6.72 -2.99 20.89
N TRP A 923 -6.57 -3.19 22.20
CA TRP A 923 -7.71 -3.30 23.09
C TRP A 923 -8.44 -1.96 23.20
N MET A 924 -9.76 -2.01 23.11
CA MET A 924 -10.67 -0.89 23.29
C MET A 924 -11.81 -1.30 24.20
N HIS A 925 -12.16 -0.45 25.16
CA HIS A 925 -13.41 -0.62 25.91
C HIS A 925 -14.51 0.15 25.19
N LEU A 926 -15.49 -0.54 24.65
CA LEU A 926 -16.65 0.09 24.01
C LEU A 926 -17.86 0.02 24.93
N ALA A 927 -18.70 1.05 24.90
CA ALA A 927 -20.01 1.00 25.54
C ALA A 927 -21.05 1.85 24.79
N PHE A 928 -22.32 1.49 24.95
CA PHE A 928 -23.47 2.29 24.51
C PHE A 928 -24.48 2.40 25.65
N VAL A 929 -24.86 3.63 25.97
CA VAL A 929 -25.79 3.96 27.07
C VAL A 929 -27.05 4.59 26.50
N ARG A 930 -28.22 4.07 26.89
CA ARG A 930 -29.53 4.70 26.70
C ARG A 930 -30.03 5.27 28.02
N ARG A 931 -30.35 6.57 28.05
CA ARG A 931 -31.03 7.26 29.15
C ARG A 931 -32.27 7.97 28.60
N GLY A 932 -33.45 7.44 28.88
CA GLY A 932 -34.71 7.84 28.26
C GLY A 932 -34.61 7.76 26.73
N ASN A 933 -34.73 8.92 26.09
CA ASN A 933 -34.61 9.09 24.64
C ASN A 933 -33.25 9.63 24.20
N GLN A 934 -32.20 9.49 25.02
CA GLN A 934 -30.85 9.93 24.70
C GLN A 934 -29.88 8.75 24.68
N GLY A 935 -29.07 8.67 23.63
CA GLY A 935 -28.03 7.65 23.43
C GLY A 935 -26.64 8.27 23.45
N GLN A 936 -25.68 7.60 24.08
CA GLN A 936 -24.28 8.02 24.05
C GLN A 936 -23.37 6.81 23.90
N ALA A 937 -22.47 6.85 22.91
CA ALA A 937 -21.39 5.90 22.77
C ALA A 937 -20.18 6.33 23.60
N TYR A 938 -19.42 5.36 24.09
CA TYR A 938 -18.17 5.57 24.82
C TYR A 938 -17.08 4.68 24.24
N VAL A 939 -15.87 5.23 24.14
CA VAL A 939 -14.64 4.50 23.76
C VAL A 939 -13.61 4.77 24.84
N ASP A 940 -13.03 3.73 25.42
CA ASP A 940 -12.02 3.80 26.49
C ASP A 940 -12.49 4.65 27.69
N GLY A 941 -13.79 4.56 28.00
CA GLY A 941 -14.41 5.23 29.15
C GLY A 941 -14.72 6.72 28.95
N ARG A 942 -14.47 7.29 27.77
CA ARG A 942 -14.85 8.68 27.41
C ARG A 942 -16.02 8.70 26.43
N PRO A 943 -16.92 9.69 26.50
CA PRO A 943 -17.93 9.91 25.46
C PRO A 943 -17.24 10.04 24.09
N SER A 944 -17.76 9.35 23.08
CA SER A 944 -17.25 9.40 21.72
C SER A 944 -18.41 9.58 20.76
N GLY A 945 -18.23 10.45 19.76
CA GLY A 945 -19.32 10.95 18.92
C GLY A 945 -20.26 11.91 19.67
N GLY A 946 -21.27 12.42 18.96
CA GLY A 946 -22.32 13.26 19.55
C GLY A 946 -23.36 12.47 20.34
N GLN A 947 -24.16 13.18 21.14
CA GLN A 947 -25.37 12.60 21.71
C GLN A 947 -26.37 12.25 20.62
N HIS A 948 -27.03 11.10 20.77
CA HIS A 948 -27.97 10.56 19.80
C HIS A 948 -29.42 10.71 20.31
N ASP A 949 -30.31 11.22 19.47
CA ASP A 949 -31.74 11.22 19.76
C ASP A 949 -32.33 9.83 19.49
N LEU A 950 -32.82 9.19 20.55
CA LEU A 950 -33.47 7.89 20.53
C LEU A 950 -35.00 7.99 20.64
N SER A 951 -35.59 9.17 20.44
CA SER A 951 -37.05 9.37 20.49
C SER A 951 -37.82 8.50 19.50
N VAL A 952 -37.18 8.13 18.39
CA VAL A 952 -37.70 7.24 17.35
C VAL A 952 -37.48 5.76 17.66
N LEU A 953 -36.70 5.43 18.68
CA LEU A 953 -36.37 4.06 19.06
C LEU A 953 -37.54 3.44 19.83
N GLY A 954 -38.22 2.49 19.21
CA GLY A 954 -39.32 1.74 19.82
C GLY A 954 -38.86 0.71 20.86
N ASP A 955 -39.73 -0.28 21.08
CA ASP A 955 -39.44 -1.40 21.98
C ASP A 955 -38.34 -2.30 21.40
N LEU A 956 -37.31 -2.65 22.18
CA LEU A 956 -36.22 -3.53 21.76
C LEU A 956 -36.37 -4.95 22.33
N THR A 957 -37.59 -5.46 22.28
CA THR A 957 -37.93 -6.83 22.67
C THR A 957 -37.83 -7.75 21.45
N SER A 958 -36.86 -8.66 21.44
CA SER A 958 -36.53 -9.56 20.33
C SER A 958 -36.40 -11.00 20.82
N GLY A 959 -37.27 -11.89 20.35
CA GLY A 959 -37.21 -13.32 20.67
C GLY A 959 -36.00 -14.08 20.11
N GLN A 960 -35.03 -13.38 19.50
CA GLN A 960 -33.78 -13.98 19.02
C GLN A 960 -32.83 -14.31 20.19
N PRO A 961 -32.01 -15.37 20.08
CA PRO A 961 -30.94 -15.61 21.04
C PRO A 961 -29.93 -14.46 21.04
N LEU A 962 -29.25 -14.26 22.17
CA LEU A 962 -28.13 -13.32 22.23
C LEU A 962 -26.93 -13.91 21.48
N LEU A 963 -26.58 -13.31 20.35
CA LEU A 963 -25.45 -13.69 19.53
C LEU A 963 -24.23 -12.86 19.91
N ILE A 964 -23.08 -13.49 20.09
CA ILE A 964 -21.78 -12.84 20.32
C ILE A 964 -20.87 -13.16 19.14
N GLY A 965 -20.20 -12.15 18.61
CA GLY A 965 -19.27 -12.31 17.50
C GLY A 965 -19.94 -12.49 16.15
N ARG A 966 -21.27 -12.43 16.07
CA ARG A 966 -22.01 -12.62 14.82
C ARG A 966 -23.38 -11.96 14.82
N ARG A 967 -23.90 -11.75 13.62
CA ARG A 967 -25.34 -11.55 13.36
C ARG A 967 -25.85 -12.59 12.39
N ARG A 968 -27.02 -13.16 12.68
CA ARG A 968 -27.72 -14.08 11.76
C ARG A 968 -28.41 -13.24 10.67
N HIS A 969 -28.11 -13.53 9.40
CA HIS A 969 -28.80 -13.00 8.23
C HIS A 969 -28.71 -14.08 7.15
N GLU A 970 -29.84 -14.63 6.72
CA GLU A 970 -29.92 -15.88 5.95
C GLU A 970 -29.09 -15.87 4.64
N GLU A 971 -28.79 -14.70 4.08
CA GLU A 971 -28.01 -14.59 2.83
C GLU A 971 -26.51 -14.27 3.04
N THR A 972 -26.16 -13.56 4.11
CA THR A 972 -24.77 -13.09 4.38
C THR A 972 -24.55 -12.78 5.87
N PRO A 973 -24.14 -13.77 6.68
CA PRO A 973 -23.78 -13.54 8.07
C PRO A 973 -22.53 -12.65 8.17
N ILE A 974 -22.49 -11.79 9.18
CA ILE A 974 -21.32 -10.94 9.49
C ILE A 974 -20.75 -11.41 10.80
N TRP A 975 -19.42 -11.50 10.83
CA TRP A 975 -18.66 -12.11 11.91
C TRP A 975 -17.65 -11.10 12.46
N PHE A 976 -17.30 -11.29 13.73
CA PHE A 976 -16.21 -10.59 14.37
C PHE A 976 -14.91 -11.34 14.15
N GLN A 977 -13.86 -10.61 13.75
CA GLN A 977 -12.50 -11.14 13.72
C GLN A 977 -11.66 -10.43 14.79
N GLY A 978 -11.24 -11.20 15.79
CA GLY A 978 -10.43 -10.71 16.90
C GLY A 978 -10.86 -11.31 18.23
N ARG A 979 -10.77 -10.51 19.29
CA ARG A 979 -11.02 -10.96 20.67
C ARG A 979 -12.10 -10.11 21.33
N ILE A 980 -12.98 -10.75 22.10
CA ILE A 980 -13.99 -10.10 22.94
C ILE A 980 -13.81 -10.58 24.38
N ASP A 981 -13.90 -9.64 25.30
CA ASP A 981 -13.66 -9.84 26.73
C ASP A 981 -14.63 -8.99 27.57
N ASP A 982 -14.92 -9.44 28.80
CA ASP A 982 -15.71 -8.77 29.84
C ASP A 982 -17.00 -8.09 29.32
N VAL A 983 -17.90 -8.89 28.76
CA VAL A 983 -19.17 -8.41 28.21
C VAL A 983 -20.16 -8.18 29.34
N ARG A 984 -20.68 -6.95 29.46
CA ARG A 984 -21.57 -6.54 30.54
C ARG A 984 -22.83 -5.86 30.01
N ILE A 985 -23.96 -6.18 30.65
CA ILE A 985 -25.25 -5.55 30.38
C ILE A 985 -25.92 -5.14 31.69
N TYR A 986 -26.35 -3.88 31.75
CA TYR A 986 -27.06 -3.29 32.88
C TYR A 986 -28.48 -2.87 32.47
N ASP A 987 -29.47 -3.07 33.35
CA ASP A 987 -30.86 -2.60 33.20
C ASP A 987 -31.05 -1.13 33.61
N ARG A 988 -29.96 -0.36 33.57
CA ARG A 988 -29.94 1.08 33.83
C ARG A 988 -28.89 1.80 32.99
N ALA A 989 -29.04 3.11 32.90
CA ALA A 989 -28.05 4.00 32.31
C ALA A 989 -26.92 4.26 33.31
N LEU A 990 -25.75 3.70 33.06
CA LEU A 990 -24.53 4.06 33.78
C LEU A 990 -24.16 5.52 33.46
N THR A 991 -23.60 6.21 34.44
CA THR A 991 -23.09 7.57 34.29
C THR A 991 -21.74 7.57 33.56
N ALA A 992 -21.32 8.73 33.05
CA ALA A 992 -20.02 8.85 32.40
C ALA A 992 -18.86 8.48 33.34
N ASP A 993 -18.99 8.78 34.63
CA ASP A 993 -17.99 8.45 35.65
C ASP A 993 -17.95 6.94 35.96
N GLU A 994 -19.12 6.29 36.06
CA GLU A 994 -19.21 4.82 36.17
C GLU A 994 -18.62 4.13 34.93
N MET A 995 -18.84 4.68 33.73
CA MET A 995 -18.20 4.20 32.49
C MET A 995 -16.69 4.31 32.51
N ALA A 996 -16.16 5.40 33.05
CA ALA A 996 -14.73 5.56 33.18
C ALA A 996 -14.11 4.64 34.25
N VAL A 997 -14.88 4.24 35.28
CA VAL A 997 -14.47 3.19 36.23
C VAL A 997 -14.46 1.83 35.54
N LEU A 998 -15.52 1.50 34.80
CA LEU A 998 -15.66 0.21 34.14
C LEU A 998 -14.54 -0.03 33.10
N ALA A 999 -14.23 0.98 32.28
CA ALA A 999 -13.13 0.93 31.32
C ALA A 999 -11.73 0.89 31.97
N ALA A 1000 -11.62 1.11 33.29
CA ALA A 1000 -10.36 1.06 34.01
C ALA A 1000 -10.10 -0.29 34.71
N LEU A 1001 -11.08 -1.20 34.73
CA LEU A 1001 -10.89 -2.55 35.26
C LEU A 1001 -9.88 -3.31 34.39
N ARG A 1002 -8.93 -4.00 35.02
CA ARG A 1002 -7.87 -4.81 34.39
C ARG A 1002 -7.50 -5.98 35.28
#